data_AF-A0A1H0UY43-F1
#
_entry.id   AF-A0A1H0UY43-F1
#
_cell.length_a   1.000
_cell.length_b   1.000
_cell.length_c   1.000
_cell.angle_alpha   90.00
_cell.angle_beta   90.00
_cell.angle_gamma   90.00
#
_symmetry.space_group_name_H-M   'P 1'
#
loop_
_entity.id
_entity.type
_entity.pdbx_description
1 polymer ?
#
loop_
_entity_poly.entity_id
_entity_poly.type
_entity_poly.pdbx_seq_one_letter_code
_entity_poly.pdbx_strand_id
1 'polypeptide(L)'
;MRETIDFGIDLGTTNSAIAVAEDDGVHVIKNNDGWDFTPSAVWLPKEGVSHVGRRARERTENDPDNAYAEFKLEMGAAGARRHFQRAGVSLTPEELSAEVLKSLRQDAAYEYGYQPEAAVITVPASFALNQNNATSTAAALAGLGEHCPLVQEPTAAAIAYGVQDVSESAHWMVFDLGGGTFDAALMSKRDGELQLIQHAGDPYLGGKLIDWALVDDLLVPAVRRDLGLPDFARNNARWRRSFAKLKLEAENAKIALSRTPSVEISVDLDDGDGGTEPFEYVLTRGALDDLALPFYTRAIRLCRDALAESSLRPDHIDRLLLVGGATLSPGLRELLADPVEGPGIPLDHSQDPTTVVARGAAVFARTIRLPRKPQQAAPGEFAIDLHYPAQSVDTTGIPVSGKVSSGSAVDWTRYTVTLSNPDGRPPFRGPRTELGADGTFYTEVAIDADTRSRFTVELTDTAGTRRNLAGDTFSISHAAVVPGDAVLTGTLGIGKADGTFDPLLRKGTTLPAQVTKPYRTTIPLRRAQPDAVIRIPLLEGERRRADRNTRVGLIEIRPRDIRIDLPAQSEVEVTFEIQASNREVLVTADIPLLEQQFEATINRSELLAPEHAELVDRLHDLEQRVRLLQDQAEDVFSDQAREQLEDLSEQKTLPQLRKEVDAAAVDTGAAVTSERRIRDVEAQLDDIEQAIEIPGLQRELWDLLSSCEDVVEQVGGGASDRRELQSLRDRAGSLGDDASPADLRRLIKRAGDFHVELLRRTDQWEYVVFHALVEMRDDMFSRAQADAAILEGRRAVAAGNRRALAGVNERLRRLLPPGAVDEAERLSGGIN
;
A
#
# COMPACT_ATOMS: atom_id res chain seq x y z
N MET A 1 10.23 -36.20 -15.20
CA MET A 1 9.73 -35.61 -13.93
C MET A 1 9.79 -34.08 -14.10
N ARG A 2 8.71 -33.35 -13.83
CA ARG A 2 8.64 -31.89 -14.04
C ARG A 2 9.63 -31.18 -13.11
N GLU A 3 10.43 -30.26 -13.65
CA GLU A 3 11.50 -29.57 -12.87
C GLU A 3 11.10 -28.15 -12.47
N THR A 4 10.09 -27.59 -13.13
CA THR A 4 9.58 -26.23 -12.95
C THR A 4 8.12 -26.28 -12.51
N ILE A 5 7.65 -25.19 -11.91
CA ILE A 5 6.22 -24.98 -11.71
C ILE A 5 5.60 -24.68 -13.08
N ASP A 6 4.46 -25.29 -13.40
CA ASP A 6 3.83 -25.13 -14.72
C ASP A 6 2.50 -24.37 -14.64
N PHE A 7 1.96 -24.17 -13.44
CA PHE A 7 0.65 -23.54 -13.22
C PHE A 7 0.79 -22.15 -12.62
N GLY A 8 0.03 -21.22 -13.17
CA GLY A 8 -0.20 -19.89 -12.62
C GLY A 8 -1.67 -19.72 -12.24
N ILE A 9 -1.92 -19.17 -11.06
CA ILE A 9 -3.26 -18.89 -10.55
C ILE A 9 -3.40 -17.39 -10.35
N ASP A 10 -4.40 -16.81 -10.99
CA ASP A 10 -4.94 -15.53 -10.60
C ASP A 10 -6.01 -15.73 -9.51
N LEU A 11 -5.68 -15.39 -8.26
CA LEU A 11 -6.62 -15.48 -7.15
C LEU A 11 -7.29 -14.12 -6.97
N GLY A 12 -8.31 -13.78 -7.75
CA GLY A 12 -8.92 -12.45 -7.72
C GLY A 12 -10.04 -12.27 -6.68
N THR A 13 -10.40 -11.01 -6.40
CA THR A 13 -11.44 -10.65 -5.42
C THR A 13 -12.83 -11.18 -5.80
N THR A 14 -13.18 -11.09 -7.09
CA THR A 14 -14.49 -11.48 -7.61
C THR A 14 -14.42 -12.77 -8.42
N ASN A 15 -13.37 -12.94 -9.21
CA ASN A 15 -13.13 -14.10 -10.06
C ASN A 15 -11.69 -14.54 -9.91
N SER A 16 -11.45 -15.85 -10.02
CA SER A 16 -10.13 -16.45 -10.05
C SER A 16 -9.97 -17.29 -11.32
N ALA A 17 -8.75 -17.44 -11.82
CA ALA A 17 -8.45 -18.24 -12.99
C ALA A 17 -7.16 -19.04 -12.79
N ILE A 18 -7.05 -20.17 -13.47
CA ILE A 18 -5.84 -21.00 -13.48
C ILE A 18 -5.41 -21.23 -14.93
N ALA A 19 -4.12 -21.04 -15.18
CA ALA A 19 -3.50 -21.27 -16.47
C ALA A 19 -2.29 -22.19 -16.31
N VAL A 20 -1.92 -22.82 -17.41
CA VAL A 20 -0.81 -23.76 -17.50
C VAL A 20 0.06 -23.37 -18.67
N ALA A 21 1.37 -23.40 -18.45
CA ALA A 21 2.35 -23.12 -19.48
C ALA A 21 2.97 -24.41 -19.99
N GLU A 22 2.75 -24.68 -21.27
CA GLU A 22 3.21 -25.86 -22.00
C GLU A 22 4.25 -25.47 -23.05
N ASP A 23 4.73 -26.46 -23.81
CA ASP A 23 5.72 -26.23 -24.86
C ASP A 23 5.14 -25.47 -26.07
N ASP A 24 3.82 -25.52 -26.29
CA ASP A 24 3.12 -24.86 -27.40
C ASP A 24 2.50 -23.50 -27.04
N GLY A 25 2.57 -23.10 -25.77
CA GLY A 25 2.05 -21.81 -25.30
C GLY A 25 1.43 -21.89 -23.90
N VAL A 26 0.63 -20.88 -23.57
CA VAL A 26 -0.10 -20.79 -22.31
C VAL A 26 -1.59 -20.90 -22.54
N HIS A 27 -2.21 -21.84 -21.83
CA HIS A 27 -3.63 -22.14 -21.93
C HIS A 27 -4.33 -21.88 -20.59
N VAL A 28 -5.54 -21.33 -20.65
CA VAL A 28 -6.39 -21.15 -19.46
C VAL A 28 -7.25 -22.40 -19.30
N ILE A 29 -7.29 -22.93 -18.08
CA ILE A 29 -8.02 -24.15 -17.74
C ILE A 29 -9.47 -23.79 -17.46
N LYS A 30 -10.38 -24.53 -18.11
CA LYS A 30 -11.81 -24.32 -17.95
C LYS A 30 -12.33 -25.02 -16.70
N ASN A 31 -13.20 -24.35 -15.97
CA ASN A 31 -13.91 -24.98 -14.86
C ASN A 31 -15.02 -25.91 -15.33
N ASN A 32 -15.69 -26.58 -14.39
CA ASN A 32 -16.80 -27.50 -14.68
C ASN A 32 -18.01 -26.87 -15.42
N ASP A 33 -18.16 -25.54 -15.40
CA ASP A 33 -19.20 -24.81 -16.13
C ASP A 33 -18.73 -24.38 -17.55
N GLY A 34 -17.50 -24.73 -17.93
CA GLY A 34 -16.88 -24.42 -19.21
C GLY A 34 -16.37 -22.97 -19.32
N TRP A 35 -16.22 -22.27 -18.18
CA TRP A 35 -15.76 -20.88 -18.13
C TRP A 35 -14.24 -20.83 -17.90
N ASP A 36 -13.61 -19.79 -18.45
CA ASP A 36 -12.16 -19.53 -18.29
C ASP A 36 -11.84 -18.86 -16.93
N PHE A 37 -12.85 -18.63 -16.10
CA PHE A 37 -12.73 -18.10 -14.75
C PHE A 37 -13.77 -18.75 -13.82
N THR A 38 -13.47 -18.75 -12.52
CA THR A 38 -14.30 -19.26 -11.44
C THR A 38 -14.60 -18.13 -10.46
N PRO A 39 -15.88 -17.77 -10.23
CA PRO A 39 -16.23 -16.79 -9.21
C PRO A 39 -15.65 -17.13 -7.83
N SER A 40 -15.01 -16.16 -7.19
CA SER A 40 -14.41 -16.28 -5.85
C SER A 40 -15.51 -16.24 -4.77
N ALA A 41 -16.34 -17.28 -4.75
CA ALA A 41 -17.46 -17.44 -3.84
C ALA A 41 -17.50 -18.86 -3.26
N VAL A 42 -17.90 -18.97 -2.00
CA VAL A 42 -18.01 -20.24 -1.25
C VAL A 42 -19.40 -20.33 -0.61
N TRP A 43 -20.08 -21.46 -0.80
CA TRP A 43 -21.38 -21.77 -0.21
C TRP A 43 -21.33 -23.09 0.55
N LEU A 44 -21.67 -23.06 1.84
CA LEU A 44 -21.74 -24.24 2.70
C LEU A 44 -23.20 -24.48 3.14
N PRO A 45 -23.98 -25.29 2.40
CA PRO A 45 -25.39 -25.54 2.75
C PRO A 45 -25.56 -26.34 4.05
N LYS A 46 -24.55 -27.09 4.46
CA LYS A 46 -24.50 -27.94 5.67
C LYS A 46 -23.07 -28.38 5.94
N GLU A 47 -22.84 -28.96 7.11
CA GLU A 47 -21.52 -29.48 7.52
C GLU A 47 -20.96 -30.47 6.48
N GLY A 48 -19.69 -30.30 6.12
CA GLY A 48 -18.95 -31.16 5.20
C GLY A 48 -19.31 -31.02 3.71
N VAL A 49 -20.20 -30.11 3.33
CA VAL A 49 -20.54 -29.85 1.92
C VAL A 49 -20.12 -28.44 1.53
N SER A 50 -19.18 -28.34 0.58
CA SER A 50 -18.66 -27.08 0.05
C SER A 50 -18.95 -26.96 -1.45
N HIS A 51 -19.42 -25.80 -1.85
CA HIS A 51 -19.58 -25.42 -3.25
C HIS A 51 -18.83 -24.12 -3.51
N VAL A 52 -18.14 -24.06 -4.65
CA VAL A 52 -17.32 -22.93 -5.08
C VAL A 52 -17.78 -22.47 -6.46
N GLY A 53 -17.49 -21.22 -6.83
CA GLY A 53 -17.72 -20.73 -8.19
C GLY A 53 -19.13 -20.22 -8.41
N ARG A 54 -19.64 -20.39 -9.63
CA ARG A 54 -20.95 -19.89 -10.06
C ARG A 54 -22.08 -20.29 -9.12
N ARG A 55 -22.12 -21.58 -8.73
CA ARG A 55 -23.14 -22.10 -7.81
C ARG A 55 -23.14 -21.40 -6.46
N ALA A 56 -21.97 -21.04 -5.94
CA ALA A 56 -21.86 -20.30 -4.68
C ALA A 56 -22.25 -18.83 -4.87
N ARG A 57 -21.83 -18.21 -5.98
CA ARG A 57 -22.15 -16.83 -6.32
C ARG A 57 -23.67 -16.60 -6.46
N GLU A 58 -24.39 -17.48 -7.14
CA GLU A 58 -25.86 -17.41 -7.26
C GLU A 58 -26.58 -17.59 -5.91
N ARG A 59 -25.91 -18.20 -4.92
CA ARG A 59 -26.46 -18.42 -3.58
C ARG A 59 -26.30 -17.22 -2.66
N THR A 60 -25.50 -16.21 -3.01
CA THR A 60 -25.39 -14.99 -2.19
C THR A 60 -26.72 -14.24 -2.08
N GLU A 61 -27.65 -14.46 -3.01
CA GLU A 61 -28.99 -13.86 -2.96
C GLU A 61 -29.99 -14.67 -2.12
N ASN A 62 -29.97 -15.99 -2.33
CA ASN A 62 -31.01 -16.90 -1.85
C ASN A 62 -30.64 -17.55 -0.50
N ASP A 63 -29.35 -17.58 -0.17
CA ASP A 63 -28.79 -18.13 1.06
C ASP A 63 -27.63 -17.28 1.60
N PRO A 64 -27.83 -15.96 1.82
CA PRO A 64 -26.76 -15.00 2.19
C PRO A 64 -26.08 -15.29 3.54
N ASP A 65 -26.69 -16.13 4.38
CA ASP A 65 -26.14 -16.54 5.67
C ASP A 65 -25.20 -17.75 5.55
N ASN A 66 -25.08 -18.33 4.35
CA ASN A 66 -24.26 -19.51 4.10
C ASN A 66 -23.46 -19.42 2.79
N ALA A 67 -23.52 -18.29 2.08
CA ALA A 67 -22.77 -18.04 0.85
C ALA A 67 -22.01 -16.71 0.98
N TYR A 68 -20.70 -16.76 0.81
CA TYR A 68 -19.82 -15.59 0.93
C TYR A 68 -18.94 -15.43 -0.32
N ALA A 69 -18.64 -14.18 -0.66
CA ALA A 69 -17.76 -13.76 -1.74
C ALA A 69 -16.93 -12.56 -1.28
N GLU A 70 -16.02 -12.05 -2.12
CA GLU A 70 -15.23 -10.82 -1.87
C GLU A 70 -14.31 -10.87 -0.63
N PHE A 71 -14.12 -12.06 -0.04
CA PHE A 71 -13.31 -12.26 1.17
C PHE A 71 -11.80 -12.03 0.95
N LYS A 72 -11.31 -11.89 -0.30
CA LYS A 72 -9.91 -11.51 -0.59
C LYS A 72 -9.54 -10.17 0.06
N LEU A 73 -10.51 -9.27 0.23
CA LEU A 73 -10.30 -7.95 0.85
C LEU A 73 -10.04 -8.02 2.36
N GLU A 74 -10.41 -9.13 2.99
CA GLU A 74 -10.21 -9.40 4.42
C GLU A 74 -8.96 -10.25 4.68
N MET A 75 -8.20 -10.62 3.64
CA MET A 75 -6.98 -11.43 3.78
C MET A 75 -5.99 -10.77 4.74
N GLY A 76 -5.55 -11.50 5.76
CA GLY A 76 -4.63 -10.99 6.77
C GLY A 76 -5.23 -10.01 7.77
N ALA A 77 -6.56 -9.81 7.79
CA ALA A 77 -7.26 -9.07 8.85
C ALA A 77 -7.53 -10.00 10.05
N ALA A 78 -7.10 -9.60 11.26
CA ALA A 78 -7.22 -10.48 12.42
C ALA A 78 -8.67 -10.59 12.89
N GLY A 79 -9.07 -11.81 13.23
CA GLY A 79 -10.42 -12.09 13.74
C GLY A 79 -11.52 -12.07 12.68
N ALA A 80 -11.22 -11.73 11.42
CA ALA A 80 -12.17 -11.83 10.32
C ALA A 80 -12.61 -13.30 10.15
N ARG A 81 -13.89 -13.57 10.35
CA ARG A 81 -14.50 -14.89 10.12
C ARG A 81 -15.89 -14.74 9.54
N ARG A 82 -16.24 -15.63 8.62
CA ARG A 82 -17.59 -15.75 8.07
C ARG A 82 -18.28 -16.98 8.63
N HIS A 83 -19.41 -16.77 9.30
CA HIS A 83 -20.15 -17.83 10.01
C HIS A 83 -21.25 -18.43 9.13
N PHE A 84 -21.11 -19.70 8.78
CA PHE A 84 -22.09 -20.43 7.99
C PHE A 84 -23.12 -21.08 8.91
N GLN A 85 -24.28 -20.42 9.09
CA GLN A 85 -25.30 -20.82 10.08
C GLN A 85 -25.73 -22.28 9.99
N ARG A 86 -25.94 -22.81 8.77
CA ARG A 86 -26.43 -24.18 8.55
C ARG A 86 -25.34 -25.22 8.71
N ALA A 87 -24.10 -24.85 8.42
CA ALA A 87 -22.95 -25.73 8.60
C ALA A 87 -22.40 -25.70 10.03
N GLY A 88 -22.74 -24.69 10.83
CA GLY A 88 -22.27 -24.54 12.20
C GLY A 88 -20.77 -24.25 12.32
N VAL A 89 -20.14 -23.78 11.24
CA VAL A 89 -18.71 -23.50 11.16
C VAL A 89 -18.45 -22.04 10.83
N SER A 90 -17.30 -21.53 11.25
CA SER A 90 -16.82 -20.20 10.88
C SER A 90 -15.47 -20.34 10.20
N LEU A 91 -15.34 -19.82 8.98
CA LEU A 91 -14.10 -19.87 8.21
C LEU A 91 -13.42 -18.50 8.16
N THR A 92 -12.09 -18.48 8.17
CA THR A 92 -11.30 -17.26 7.90
C THR A 92 -11.23 -16.95 6.40
N PRO A 93 -10.85 -15.73 6.00
CA PRO A 93 -10.58 -15.39 4.60
C PRO A 93 -9.57 -16.32 3.91
N GLU A 94 -8.55 -16.79 4.64
CA GLU A 94 -7.54 -17.73 4.13
C GLU A 94 -8.16 -19.11 3.88
N GLU A 95 -9.01 -19.60 4.79
CA GLU A 95 -9.74 -20.86 4.63
C GLU A 95 -10.73 -20.80 3.45
N LEU A 96 -11.43 -19.67 3.28
CA LEU A 96 -12.33 -19.44 2.14
C LEU A 96 -11.55 -19.37 0.81
N SER A 97 -10.43 -18.66 0.79
CA SER A 97 -9.54 -18.60 -0.38
C SER A 97 -8.94 -19.96 -0.70
N ALA A 98 -8.63 -20.77 0.31
CA ALA A 98 -8.19 -22.15 0.12
C ALA A 98 -9.25 -23.02 -0.55
N GLU A 99 -10.55 -22.84 -0.26
CA GLU A 99 -11.63 -23.54 -0.97
C GLU A 99 -11.64 -23.19 -2.47
N VAL A 100 -11.41 -21.91 -2.82
CA VAL A 100 -11.28 -21.47 -4.22
C VAL A 100 -10.07 -22.13 -4.90
N LEU A 101 -8.91 -22.09 -4.25
CA LEU A 101 -7.69 -22.70 -4.76
C LEU A 101 -7.82 -24.22 -4.93
N LYS A 102 -8.52 -24.92 -4.01
CA LYS A 102 -8.82 -26.35 -4.14
C LYS A 102 -9.67 -26.63 -5.38
N SER A 103 -10.67 -25.80 -5.66
CA SER A 103 -11.49 -25.93 -6.87
C SER A 103 -10.66 -25.79 -8.14
N LEU A 104 -9.84 -24.75 -8.25
CA LEU A 104 -8.96 -24.52 -9.41
C LEU A 104 -7.95 -25.64 -9.60
N ARG A 105 -7.34 -26.10 -8.50
CA ARG A 105 -6.43 -27.25 -8.50
C ARG A 105 -7.13 -28.54 -8.95
N GLN A 106 -8.39 -28.73 -8.56
CA GLN A 106 -9.19 -29.88 -8.99
C GLN A 106 -9.56 -29.80 -10.48
N ASP A 107 -9.88 -28.62 -11.00
CA ASP A 107 -10.12 -28.41 -12.43
C ASP A 107 -8.87 -28.78 -13.24
N ALA A 108 -7.68 -28.32 -12.82
CA ALA A 108 -6.41 -28.73 -13.43
C ALA A 108 -6.17 -30.24 -13.31
N ALA A 109 -6.50 -30.85 -12.17
CA ALA A 109 -6.32 -32.30 -12.01
C ALA A 109 -7.26 -33.13 -12.90
N TYR A 110 -8.45 -32.64 -13.18
CA TYR A 110 -9.38 -33.28 -14.11
C TYR A 110 -8.85 -33.27 -15.55
N GLU A 111 -8.31 -32.14 -16.00
CA GLU A 111 -7.76 -32.00 -17.35
C GLU A 111 -6.45 -32.78 -17.54
N TYR A 112 -5.57 -32.78 -16.53
CA TYR A 112 -4.21 -33.31 -16.65
C TYR A 112 -3.99 -34.70 -16.03
N GLY A 113 -4.96 -35.23 -15.28
CA GLY A 113 -4.90 -36.56 -14.67
C GLY A 113 -3.97 -36.70 -13.46
N TYR A 114 -3.43 -35.59 -12.92
CA TYR A 114 -2.68 -35.57 -11.66
C TYR A 114 -2.95 -34.26 -10.90
N GLN A 115 -2.77 -34.29 -9.59
CA GLN A 115 -2.96 -33.10 -8.74
C GLN A 115 -1.70 -32.22 -8.76
N PRO A 116 -1.78 -30.95 -9.18
CA PRO A 116 -0.64 -30.03 -9.08
C PRO A 116 -0.10 -29.96 -7.64
N GLU A 117 1.22 -30.06 -7.50
CA GLU A 117 1.91 -29.96 -6.20
C GLU A 117 2.30 -28.51 -5.86
N ALA A 118 2.44 -27.65 -6.86
CA ALA A 118 2.77 -26.24 -6.71
C ALA A 118 2.15 -25.42 -7.85
N ALA A 119 1.91 -24.14 -7.56
CA ALA A 119 1.50 -23.14 -8.53
C ALA A 119 2.11 -21.80 -8.11
N VAL A 120 2.30 -20.90 -9.07
CA VAL A 120 2.51 -19.48 -8.79
C VAL A 120 1.15 -18.84 -8.55
N ILE A 121 1.02 -18.01 -7.51
CA ILE A 121 -0.23 -17.33 -7.18
C ILE A 121 -0.01 -15.82 -7.28
N THR A 122 -0.96 -15.11 -7.88
CA THR A 122 -0.87 -13.65 -8.02
C THR A 122 -1.39 -12.91 -6.78
N VAL A 123 -0.85 -11.72 -6.55
CA VAL A 123 -1.30 -10.77 -5.53
C VAL A 123 -1.26 -9.34 -6.09
N PRO A 124 -2.14 -8.42 -5.64
CA PRO A 124 -2.09 -7.01 -6.03
C PRO A 124 -0.74 -6.35 -5.71
N ALA A 125 -0.30 -5.36 -6.49
CA ALA A 125 0.97 -4.65 -6.22
C ALA A 125 0.97 -3.93 -4.86
N SER A 126 -0.19 -3.43 -4.47
CA SER A 126 -0.43 -2.73 -3.21
C SER A 126 -0.69 -3.67 -2.02
N PHE A 127 -0.64 -5.00 -2.19
CA PHE A 127 -0.79 -5.92 -1.07
C PHE A 127 0.36 -5.80 -0.09
N ALA A 128 -0.03 -5.59 1.15
CA ALA A 128 0.91 -5.51 2.26
C ALA A 128 1.35 -6.90 2.72
N LEU A 129 2.40 -6.96 3.54
CA LEU A 129 3.04 -8.23 3.87
C LEU A 129 2.10 -9.28 4.50
N ASN A 130 1.18 -8.88 5.38
CA ASN A 130 0.21 -9.83 5.94
C ASN A 130 -0.76 -10.42 4.92
N GLN A 131 -1.15 -9.66 3.91
CA GLN A 131 -2.05 -10.13 2.87
C GLN A 131 -1.33 -11.14 1.96
N ASN A 132 -0.03 -10.91 1.72
CA ASN A 132 0.84 -11.87 1.04
C ASN A 132 0.98 -13.17 1.87
N ASN A 133 1.27 -13.07 3.17
CA ASN A 133 1.37 -14.24 4.05
C ASN A 133 0.04 -15.02 4.16
N ALA A 134 -1.08 -14.31 4.24
CA ALA A 134 -2.41 -14.89 4.22
C ALA A 134 -2.67 -15.66 2.92
N THR A 135 -2.21 -15.14 1.78
CA THR A 135 -2.32 -15.81 0.47
C THR A 135 -1.48 -17.08 0.42
N SER A 136 -0.25 -17.04 0.94
CA SER A 136 0.61 -18.24 1.08
C SER A 136 -0.03 -19.28 2.01
N THR A 137 -0.68 -18.84 3.09
CA THR A 137 -1.41 -19.72 4.02
C THR A 137 -2.58 -20.40 3.31
N ALA A 138 -3.37 -19.65 2.52
CA ALA A 138 -4.46 -20.21 1.71
C ALA A 138 -3.95 -21.26 0.71
N ALA A 139 -2.80 -21.01 0.08
CA ALA A 139 -2.15 -21.97 -0.82
C ALA A 139 -1.78 -23.28 -0.12
N ALA A 140 -1.14 -23.18 1.05
CA ALA A 140 -0.79 -24.32 1.88
C ALA A 140 -2.03 -25.12 2.32
N LEU A 141 -3.11 -24.43 2.74
CA LEU A 141 -4.39 -25.04 3.10
C LEU A 141 -5.09 -25.73 1.91
N ALA A 142 -4.82 -25.26 0.68
CA ALA A 142 -5.27 -25.90 -0.55
C ALA A 142 -4.38 -27.07 -1.00
N GLY A 143 -3.29 -27.32 -0.26
CA GLY A 143 -2.31 -28.37 -0.48
C GLY A 143 -1.39 -28.11 -1.68
N LEU A 144 -1.29 -26.86 -2.13
CA LEU A 144 -0.19 -26.40 -2.96
C LEU A 144 0.99 -26.18 -1.98
N GLY A 145 2.20 -26.67 -2.31
CA GLY A 145 3.29 -26.82 -1.34
C GLY A 145 3.62 -25.58 -0.50
N GLU A 146 4.28 -25.79 0.65
CA GLU A 146 4.53 -24.81 1.73
C GLU A 146 5.21 -23.49 1.29
N HIS A 147 5.77 -23.44 0.08
CA HIS A 147 6.46 -22.28 -0.48
C HIS A 147 5.95 -21.95 -1.90
N CYS A 148 4.63 -21.82 -2.08
CA CYS A 148 4.07 -21.35 -3.35
C CYS A 148 4.56 -19.92 -3.64
N PRO A 149 5.28 -19.70 -4.75
CA PRO A 149 5.78 -18.37 -5.07
C PRO A 149 4.65 -17.40 -5.39
N LEU A 150 4.81 -16.16 -4.93
CA LEU A 150 3.88 -15.07 -5.24
C LEU A 150 4.46 -14.17 -6.34
N VAL A 151 3.61 -13.74 -7.26
CA VAL A 151 3.96 -12.73 -8.28
C VAL A 151 2.95 -11.58 -8.21
N GLN A 152 3.39 -10.35 -8.49
CA GLN A 152 2.45 -9.22 -8.52
C GLN A 152 1.57 -9.31 -9.78
N GLU A 153 0.27 -9.04 -9.64
CA GLU A 153 -0.71 -9.01 -10.73
C GLU A 153 -0.23 -8.15 -11.92
N PRO A 154 0.25 -6.90 -11.74
CA PRO A 154 0.74 -6.12 -12.88
C PRO A 154 2.02 -6.67 -13.50
N THR A 155 2.91 -7.29 -12.72
CA THR A 155 4.10 -7.95 -13.26
C THR A 155 3.72 -9.16 -14.10
N ALA A 156 2.77 -9.98 -13.63
CA ALA A 156 2.24 -11.09 -14.41
C ALA A 156 1.60 -10.60 -15.71
N ALA A 157 0.76 -9.58 -15.65
CA ALA A 157 0.16 -8.99 -16.84
C ALA A 157 1.23 -8.48 -17.84
N ALA A 158 2.22 -7.74 -17.37
CA ALA A 158 3.31 -7.23 -18.21
C ALA A 158 4.10 -8.37 -18.89
N ILE A 159 4.34 -9.48 -18.20
CA ILE A 159 4.94 -10.68 -18.80
C ILE A 159 4.06 -11.21 -19.94
N ALA A 160 2.75 -11.35 -19.72
CA ALA A 160 1.83 -11.86 -20.74
C ALA A 160 1.76 -10.97 -21.99
N TYR A 161 1.68 -9.65 -21.82
CA TYR A 161 1.73 -8.70 -22.95
C TYR A 161 3.12 -8.68 -23.62
N GLY A 162 4.18 -8.76 -22.83
CA GLY A 162 5.56 -8.62 -23.30
C GLY A 162 6.06 -9.76 -24.19
N VAL A 163 5.48 -10.96 -24.09
CA VAL A 163 5.82 -12.11 -24.95
C VAL A 163 5.65 -11.79 -26.44
N GLN A 164 4.69 -10.94 -26.81
CA GLN A 164 4.45 -10.57 -28.22
C GLN A 164 5.28 -9.36 -28.67
N ASP A 165 5.95 -8.69 -27.75
CA ASP A 165 6.68 -7.46 -28.04
C ASP A 165 8.14 -7.75 -28.41
N VAL A 166 8.55 -7.30 -29.59
CA VAL A 166 9.90 -7.55 -30.14
C VAL A 166 10.88 -6.40 -29.87
N SER A 167 10.47 -5.35 -29.15
CA SER A 167 11.34 -4.21 -28.86
C SER A 167 12.42 -4.58 -27.83
N GLU A 168 13.64 -4.06 -28.01
CA GLU A 168 14.75 -4.23 -27.04
C GLU A 168 14.50 -3.40 -25.78
N SER A 169 13.83 -2.25 -25.91
CA SER A 169 13.47 -1.38 -24.78
C SER A 169 12.08 -0.79 -24.93
N ALA A 170 11.30 -0.81 -23.86
CA ALA A 170 9.98 -0.17 -23.81
C ALA A 170 9.61 0.23 -22.37
N HIS A 171 8.73 1.22 -22.23
CA HIS A 171 8.08 1.58 -20.97
C HIS A 171 6.58 1.37 -21.11
N TRP A 172 6.00 0.60 -20.21
CA TRP A 172 4.56 0.33 -20.18
C TRP A 172 3.96 0.80 -18.86
N MET A 173 2.71 1.21 -18.91
CA MET A 173 1.90 1.35 -17.71
C MET A 173 0.87 0.24 -17.69
N VAL A 174 0.83 -0.54 -16.62
CA VAL A 174 -0.28 -1.47 -16.35
C VAL A 174 -1.37 -0.71 -15.63
N PHE A 175 -2.60 -0.77 -16.15
CA PHE A 175 -3.81 -0.25 -15.54
C PHE A 175 -4.69 -1.43 -15.14
N ASP A 176 -4.60 -1.83 -13.87
CA ASP A 176 -5.36 -2.96 -13.32
C ASP A 176 -6.54 -2.46 -12.51
N LEU A 177 -7.74 -2.50 -13.09
CA LEU A 177 -8.98 -2.20 -12.40
C LEU A 177 -9.82 -3.48 -12.26
N GLY A 178 -9.61 -4.16 -11.14
CA GLY A 178 -10.29 -5.39 -10.78
C GLY A 178 -11.66 -5.17 -10.15
N GLY A 179 -12.19 -6.24 -9.54
CA GLY A 179 -13.48 -6.21 -8.86
C GLY A 179 -13.46 -5.45 -7.52
N GLY A 180 -12.30 -5.36 -6.86
CA GLY A 180 -12.20 -4.71 -5.55
C GLY A 180 -10.90 -3.95 -5.28
N THR A 181 -9.92 -4.03 -6.20
CA THR A 181 -8.60 -3.40 -6.09
C THR A 181 -8.27 -2.69 -7.39
N PHE A 182 -7.49 -1.62 -7.28
CA PHE A 182 -6.91 -0.91 -8.40
C PHE A 182 -5.40 -0.79 -8.20
N ASP A 183 -4.61 -1.12 -9.22
CA ASP A 183 -3.18 -0.89 -9.24
C ASP A 183 -2.76 -0.27 -10.58
N ALA A 184 -1.90 0.74 -10.51
CA ALA A 184 -1.17 1.32 -11.62
C ALA A 184 0.33 0.99 -11.45
N ALA A 185 0.95 0.36 -12.44
CA ALA A 185 2.37 -0.01 -12.35
C ALA A 185 3.15 0.39 -13.60
N LEU A 186 4.27 1.07 -13.39
CA LEU A 186 5.20 1.46 -14.44
C LEU A 186 6.27 0.38 -14.61
N MET A 187 6.33 -0.19 -15.80
CA MET A 187 7.23 -1.29 -16.16
C MET A 187 8.25 -0.80 -17.18
N SER A 188 9.52 -1.12 -16.97
CA SER A 188 10.59 -0.97 -17.97
C SER A 188 10.97 -2.34 -18.51
N LYS A 189 10.95 -2.51 -19.82
CA LYS A 189 11.60 -3.62 -20.52
C LYS A 189 12.96 -3.17 -21.02
N ARG A 190 14.02 -3.92 -20.75
CA ARG A 190 15.37 -3.71 -21.30
C ARG A 190 16.04 -5.05 -21.56
N ASP A 191 16.48 -5.30 -22.79
CA ASP A 191 17.17 -6.53 -23.19
C ASP A 191 16.39 -7.80 -22.80
N GLY A 192 15.06 -7.74 -22.89
CA GLY A 192 14.15 -8.83 -22.49
C GLY A 192 13.87 -8.91 -21.00
N GLU A 193 14.52 -8.13 -20.13
CA GLU A 193 14.24 -8.09 -18.70
C GLU A 193 13.13 -7.07 -18.37
N LEU A 194 12.11 -7.49 -17.60
CA LEU A 194 11.05 -6.62 -17.10
C LEU A 194 11.31 -6.19 -15.66
N GLN A 195 11.39 -4.88 -15.43
CA GLN A 195 11.57 -4.30 -14.11
C GLN A 195 10.40 -3.40 -13.73
N LEU A 196 9.93 -3.53 -12.50
CA LEU A 196 8.96 -2.62 -11.90
C LEU A 196 9.68 -1.34 -11.46
N ILE A 197 9.33 -0.20 -12.07
CA ILE A 197 9.91 1.10 -11.76
C ILE A 197 9.21 1.72 -10.55
N GLN A 198 7.88 1.76 -10.61
CA GLN A 198 7.02 2.41 -9.62
C GLN A 198 5.62 1.82 -9.70
N HIS A 199 4.88 1.84 -8.60
CA HIS A 199 3.46 1.52 -8.58
C HIS A 199 2.68 2.47 -7.68
N ALA A 200 1.40 2.64 -7.94
CA ALA A 200 0.45 3.29 -7.05
C ALA A 200 -0.84 2.48 -7.09
N GLY A 201 -1.60 2.42 -6.01
CA GLY A 201 -2.79 1.58 -5.99
C GLY A 201 -3.71 1.89 -4.83
N ASP A 202 -4.94 1.43 -4.99
CA ASP A 202 -5.98 1.49 -3.98
C ASP A 202 -6.60 0.09 -3.82
N PRO A 203 -6.34 -0.59 -2.69
CA PRO A 203 -6.82 -1.96 -2.47
C PRO A 203 -8.32 -2.05 -2.18
N TYR A 204 -9.05 -0.94 -2.28
CA TYR A 204 -10.49 -0.90 -2.10
C TYR A 204 -11.22 -0.21 -3.24
N LEU A 205 -10.53 0.22 -4.30
CA LEU A 205 -11.13 0.78 -5.51
C LEU A 205 -11.34 -0.33 -6.52
N GLY A 206 -12.57 -0.57 -6.96
CA GLY A 206 -12.82 -1.59 -7.98
C GLY A 206 -14.27 -1.61 -8.44
N GLY A 207 -14.58 -2.52 -9.35
CA GLY A 207 -15.91 -2.63 -9.98
C GLY A 207 -17.07 -2.74 -8.99
N LYS A 208 -16.86 -3.33 -7.81
CA LYS A 208 -17.88 -3.47 -6.75
C LYS A 208 -18.39 -2.13 -6.21
N LEU A 209 -17.56 -1.08 -6.23
CA LEU A 209 -17.97 0.24 -5.73
C LEU A 209 -18.96 0.89 -6.68
N ILE A 210 -18.76 0.67 -7.98
CA ILE A 210 -19.70 1.11 -9.03
C ILE A 210 -21.01 0.34 -8.88
N ASP A 211 -20.96 -0.96 -8.58
CA ASP A 211 -22.17 -1.77 -8.31
C ASP A 211 -22.94 -1.23 -7.11
N TRP A 212 -22.25 -0.92 -6.01
CA TRP A 212 -22.90 -0.33 -4.84
C TRP A 212 -23.40 1.09 -5.08
N ALA A 213 -22.67 1.92 -5.83
CA ALA A 213 -23.15 3.24 -6.23
C ALA A 213 -24.42 3.14 -7.08
N LEU A 214 -24.50 2.14 -7.97
CA LEU A 214 -25.68 1.91 -8.80
C LEU A 214 -26.89 1.55 -7.92
N VAL A 215 -26.68 0.66 -6.94
CA VAL A 215 -27.71 0.32 -5.96
C VAL A 215 -28.12 1.54 -5.14
N ASP A 216 -27.18 2.20 -4.48
CA ASP A 216 -27.45 3.21 -3.46
C ASP A 216 -27.95 4.54 -4.06
N ASP A 217 -27.41 4.96 -5.21
CA ASP A 217 -27.67 6.28 -5.79
C ASP A 217 -28.72 6.28 -6.91
N LEU A 218 -28.98 5.14 -7.56
CA LEU A 218 -29.98 5.03 -8.63
C LEU A 218 -31.14 4.11 -8.26
N LEU A 219 -30.85 2.86 -7.87
CA LEU A 219 -31.91 1.87 -7.65
C LEU A 219 -32.70 2.12 -6.36
N VAL A 220 -32.05 2.42 -5.24
CA VAL A 220 -32.72 2.69 -3.95
C VAL A 220 -33.69 3.87 -4.05
N PRO A 221 -33.31 5.05 -4.60
CA PRO A 221 -34.25 6.15 -4.81
C PRO A 221 -35.44 5.75 -5.70
N ALA A 222 -35.21 4.94 -6.73
CA ALA A 222 -36.28 4.45 -7.60
C ALA A 222 -37.21 3.47 -6.86
N VAL A 223 -36.69 2.51 -6.11
CA VAL A 223 -37.47 1.58 -5.27
C VAL A 223 -38.33 2.34 -4.26
N ARG A 224 -37.74 3.31 -3.56
CA ARG A 224 -38.47 4.14 -2.57
C ARG A 224 -39.65 4.87 -3.21
N ARG A 225 -39.45 5.40 -4.42
CA ARG A 225 -40.45 6.15 -5.18
C ARG A 225 -41.53 5.24 -5.76
N ASP A 226 -41.13 4.15 -6.39
CA ASP A 226 -42.00 3.32 -7.24
C ASP A 226 -42.75 2.27 -6.41
N LEU A 227 -42.10 1.70 -5.38
CA LEU A 227 -42.72 0.73 -4.46
C LEU A 227 -43.22 1.36 -3.14
N GLY A 228 -42.95 2.65 -2.91
CA GLY A 228 -43.45 3.35 -1.71
C GLY A 228 -42.82 2.87 -0.39
N LEU A 229 -41.56 2.41 -0.41
CA LEU A 229 -40.83 1.87 0.74
C LEU A 229 -39.83 2.89 1.32
N PRO A 230 -40.23 3.86 2.16
CA PRO A 230 -39.37 4.98 2.58
C PRO A 230 -38.16 4.56 3.44
N ASP A 231 -38.25 3.43 4.15
CA ASP A 231 -37.18 2.87 4.99
C ASP A 231 -36.26 1.89 4.24
N PHE A 232 -36.40 1.77 2.91
CA PHE A 232 -35.57 0.89 2.08
C PHE A 232 -34.12 1.39 2.04
N ALA A 233 -33.26 0.84 2.89
CA ALA A 233 -31.87 1.28 3.10
C ALA A 233 -30.96 0.09 3.42
N ARG A 234 -29.69 0.16 3.00
CA ARG A 234 -28.72 -0.94 3.13
C ARG A 234 -28.40 -1.32 4.57
N ASN A 235 -28.39 -0.34 5.46
CA ASN A 235 -28.13 -0.53 6.89
C ASN A 235 -29.34 -1.12 7.66
N ASN A 236 -30.49 -1.25 7.01
CA ASN A 236 -31.68 -1.84 7.61
C ASN A 236 -31.69 -3.36 7.34
N ALA A 237 -31.51 -4.14 8.41
CA ALA A 237 -31.41 -5.60 8.34
C ALA A 237 -32.63 -6.28 7.69
N ARG A 238 -33.82 -5.64 7.73
CA ARG A 238 -35.04 -6.11 7.03
C ARG A 238 -34.80 -6.32 5.55
N TRP A 239 -34.07 -5.41 4.92
CA TRP A 239 -33.90 -5.38 3.46
C TRP A 239 -32.65 -6.10 2.97
N ARG A 240 -31.90 -6.77 3.87
CA ARG A 240 -30.61 -7.41 3.55
C ARG A 240 -30.68 -8.32 2.32
N ARG A 241 -31.76 -9.11 2.18
CA ARG A 241 -31.97 -9.99 1.02
C ARG A 241 -32.26 -9.20 -0.27
N SER A 242 -33.11 -8.19 -0.20
CA SER A 242 -33.42 -7.30 -1.34
C SER A 242 -32.16 -6.58 -1.84
N PHE A 243 -31.29 -6.12 -0.94
CA PHE A 243 -30.00 -5.51 -1.31
C PHE A 243 -29.03 -6.51 -1.94
N ALA A 244 -29.02 -7.78 -1.49
CA ALA A 244 -28.20 -8.81 -2.11
C ALA A 244 -28.61 -9.06 -3.57
N LYS A 245 -29.93 -9.11 -3.84
CA LYS A 245 -30.49 -9.23 -5.21
C LYS A 245 -30.18 -8.01 -6.07
N LEU A 246 -30.45 -6.81 -5.55
CA LEU A 246 -30.16 -5.57 -6.25
C LEU A 246 -28.67 -5.44 -6.62
N LYS A 247 -27.76 -5.86 -5.73
CA LYS A 247 -26.32 -5.83 -6.00
C LYS A 247 -25.94 -6.76 -7.16
N LEU A 248 -26.48 -7.98 -7.21
CA LEU A 248 -26.19 -8.90 -8.32
C LEU A 248 -26.71 -8.34 -9.64
N GLU A 249 -27.96 -7.87 -9.66
CA GLU A 249 -28.55 -7.32 -10.89
C GLU A 249 -27.90 -6.01 -11.33
N ALA A 250 -27.43 -5.19 -10.39
CA ALA A 250 -26.61 -4.02 -10.67
C ALA A 250 -25.29 -4.41 -11.37
N GLU A 251 -24.59 -5.44 -10.88
CA GLU A 251 -23.37 -5.94 -11.52
C GLU A 251 -23.65 -6.49 -12.92
N ASN A 252 -24.71 -7.30 -13.08
CA ASN A 252 -25.13 -7.85 -14.37
C ASN A 252 -25.45 -6.73 -15.38
N ALA A 253 -26.17 -5.70 -14.95
CA ALA A 253 -26.51 -4.55 -15.76
C ALA A 253 -25.26 -3.74 -16.18
N LYS A 254 -24.36 -3.47 -15.24
CA LYS A 254 -23.06 -2.82 -15.52
C LYS A 254 -22.27 -3.58 -16.57
N ILE A 255 -22.17 -4.91 -16.44
CA ILE A 255 -21.48 -5.76 -17.41
C ILE A 255 -22.16 -5.68 -18.79
N ALA A 256 -23.50 -5.79 -18.84
CA ALA A 256 -24.26 -5.74 -20.10
C ALA A 256 -24.09 -4.40 -20.85
N LEU A 257 -24.00 -3.28 -20.12
CA LEU A 257 -23.81 -1.94 -20.69
C LEU A 257 -22.44 -1.73 -21.35
N SER A 258 -21.46 -2.61 -21.07
CA SER A 258 -20.20 -2.63 -21.80
C SER A 258 -20.38 -2.96 -23.29
N ARG A 259 -21.51 -3.56 -23.68
CA ARG A 259 -21.82 -3.93 -25.08
C ARG A 259 -23.08 -3.29 -25.63
N THR A 260 -24.00 -2.88 -24.76
CA THR A 260 -25.31 -2.33 -25.13
C THR A 260 -25.47 -0.91 -24.59
N PRO A 261 -26.30 -0.05 -25.22
CA PRO A 261 -26.50 1.32 -24.75
C PRO A 261 -27.47 1.43 -23.55
N SER A 262 -28.31 0.42 -23.33
CA SER A 262 -29.28 0.36 -22.23
C SER A 262 -29.62 -1.08 -21.87
N VAL A 263 -30.00 -1.32 -20.62
CA VAL A 263 -30.44 -2.62 -20.09
C VAL A 263 -31.59 -2.42 -19.11
N GLU A 264 -32.54 -3.35 -19.11
CA GLU A 264 -33.62 -3.39 -18.12
C GLU A 264 -33.20 -4.28 -16.95
N ILE A 265 -33.24 -3.71 -15.75
CA ILE A 265 -33.08 -4.41 -14.48
C ILE A 265 -34.48 -4.83 -14.02
N SER A 266 -34.69 -6.12 -13.80
CA SER A 266 -35.97 -6.67 -13.32
C SER A 266 -35.71 -7.59 -12.14
N VAL A 267 -36.27 -7.26 -10.98
CA VAL A 267 -36.03 -8.00 -9.73
C VAL A 267 -37.25 -8.00 -8.81
N ASP A 268 -37.56 -9.15 -8.22
CA ASP A 268 -38.60 -9.25 -7.20
C ASP A 268 -38.04 -8.88 -5.81
N LEU A 269 -38.53 -7.79 -5.24
CA LEU A 269 -38.10 -7.25 -3.94
C LEU A 269 -39.12 -7.56 -2.85
N ASP A 270 -38.67 -7.69 -1.61
CA ASP A 270 -39.55 -7.82 -0.45
C ASP A 270 -40.44 -6.57 -0.31
N ASP A 271 -41.75 -6.76 -0.15
CA ASP A 271 -42.74 -5.68 0.01
C ASP A 271 -42.81 -5.15 1.45
N GLY A 272 -42.14 -5.83 2.37
CA GLY A 272 -42.11 -5.53 3.79
C GLY A 272 -43.17 -6.25 4.63
N ASP A 273 -44.20 -6.80 4.03
CA ASP A 273 -45.31 -7.50 4.68
C ASP A 273 -45.22 -9.03 4.49
N GLY A 274 -44.08 -9.51 4.00
CA GLY A 274 -43.77 -10.93 3.79
C GLY A 274 -44.12 -11.44 2.38
N GLY A 275 -44.50 -10.53 1.47
CA GLY A 275 -44.67 -10.79 0.04
C GLY A 275 -43.48 -10.27 -0.78
N THR A 276 -43.65 -10.26 -2.10
CA THR A 276 -42.67 -9.72 -3.05
C THR A 276 -43.36 -8.89 -4.12
N GLU A 277 -42.78 -7.75 -4.46
CA GLU A 277 -43.23 -6.85 -5.52
C GLU A 277 -42.16 -6.75 -6.62
N PRO A 278 -42.54 -6.84 -7.91
CA PRO A 278 -41.60 -6.70 -9.01
C PRO A 278 -41.13 -5.25 -9.13
N PHE A 279 -39.82 -5.07 -9.31
CA PHE A 279 -39.18 -3.78 -9.55
C PHE A 279 -38.48 -3.81 -10.91
N GLU A 280 -38.86 -2.87 -11.78
CA GLU A 280 -38.28 -2.69 -13.11
C GLU A 280 -37.59 -1.33 -13.20
N TYR A 281 -36.37 -1.29 -13.75
CA TYR A 281 -35.60 -0.07 -13.94
C TYR A 281 -34.77 -0.14 -15.22
N VAL A 282 -34.89 0.86 -16.09
CA VAL A 282 -34.05 0.96 -17.30
C VAL A 282 -32.78 1.76 -16.99
N LEU A 283 -31.64 1.08 -16.99
CA LEU A 283 -30.33 1.71 -16.86
C LEU A 283 -29.74 2.01 -18.24
N THR A 284 -29.24 3.22 -18.42
CA THR A 284 -28.54 3.63 -19.65
C THR A 284 -27.04 3.71 -19.42
N ARG A 285 -26.25 3.57 -20.50
CA ARG A 285 -24.80 3.72 -20.43
C ARG A 285 -24.38 5.10 -19.88
N GLY A 286 -24.98 6.18 -20.37
CA GLY A 286 -24.64 7.53 -19.89
C GLY A 286 -24.85 7.69 -18.38
N ALA A 287 -25.97 7.18 -17.84
CA ALA A 287 -26.22 7.21 -16.41
C ALA A 287 -25.19 6.39 -15.61
N LEU A 288 -24.72 5.26 -16.16
CA LEU A 288 -23.64 4.47 -15.55
C LEU A 288 -22.30 5.20 -15.61
N ASP A 289 -21.96 5.82 -16.74
CA ASP A 289 -20.70 6.55 -16.92
C ASP A 289 -20.62 7.76 -15.97
N ASP A 290 -21.69 8.56 -15.87
CA ASP A 290 -21.80 9.68 -14.93
C ASP A 290 -21.61 9.23 -13.47
N LEU A 291 -22.20 8.08 -13.13
CA LEU A 291 -22.09 7.48 -11.80
C LEU A 291 -20.68 6.93 -11.53
N ALA A 292 -20.04 6.35 -12.54
CA ALA A 292 -18.73 5.72 -12.43
C ALA A 292 -17.56 6.72 -12.46
N LEU A 293 -17.78 7.92 -13.02
CA LEU A 293 -16.76 8.95 -13.22
C LEU A 293 -15.88 9.22 -11.99
N PRO A 294 -16.41 9.42 -10.75
CA PRO A 294 -15.55 9.69 -9.59
C PRO A 294 -14.55 8.55 -9.29
N PHE A 295 -14.94 7.30 -9.56
CA PHE A 295 -14.06 6.13 -9.37
C PHE A 295 -12.99 6.07 -10.46
N TYR A 296 -13.34 6.41 -11.69
CA TYR A 296 -12.39 6.47 -12.80
C TYR A 296 -11.38 7.61 -12.63
N THR A 297 -11.83 8.80 -12.23
CA THR A 297 -10.97 9.95 -11.94
C THR A 297 -9.97 9.61 -10.83
N ARG A 298 -10.40 8.91 -9.78
CA ARG A 298 -9.52 8.43 -8.71
C ARG A 298 -8.45 7.47 -9.23
N ALA A 299 -8.81 6.51 -10.07
CA ALA A 299 -7.85 5.59 -10.70
C ALA A 299 -6.85 6.33 -11.60
N ILE A 300 -7.31 7.28 -12.41
CA ILE A 300 -6.47 8.09 -13.29
C ILE A 300 -5.50 8.97 -12.49
N ARG A 301 -5.93 9.53 -11.37
CA ARG A 301 -5.04 10.29 -10.47
C ARG A 301 -3.89 9.43 -9.98
N LEU A 302 -4.16 8.21 -9.52
CA LEU A 302 -3.12 7.28 -9.08
C LEU A 302 -2.12 6.93 -10.22
N CYS A 303 -2.58 6.87 -11.48
CA CYS A 303 -1.67 6.76 -12.63
C CYS A 303 -0.77 8.00 -12.77
N ARG A 304 -1.32 9.20 -12.61
CA ARG A 304 -0.56 10.46 -12.65
C ARG A 304 0.45 10.54 -11.51
N ASP A 305 0.06 10.12 -10.31
CA ASP A 305 0.93 10.07 -9.13
C ASP A 305 2.12 9.13 -9.39
N ALA A 306 1.88 7.92 -9.91
CA ALA A 306 2.94 6.98 -10.27
C ALA A 306 3.92 7.56 -11.32
N LEU A 307 3.43 8.30 -12.30
CA LEU A 307 4.25 9.00 -13.30
C LEU A 307 5.07 10.13 -12.66
N ALA A 308 4.44 10.95 -11.83
CA ALA A 308 5.11 12.06 -11.14
C ALA A 308 6.24 11.57 -10.22
N GLU A 309 5.98 10.53 -9.41
CA GLU A 309 6.98 9.94 -8.52
C GLU A 309 8.17 9.31 -9.26
N SER A 310 7.97 8.86 -10.50
CA SER A 310 9.03 8.31 -11.36
C SER A 310 9.69 9.37 -12.26
N SER A 311 9.28 10.64 -12.16
CA SER A 311 9.72 11.72 -13.07
C SER A 311 9.50 11.38 -14.56
N LEU A 312 8.48 10.57 -14.85
CA LEU A 312 8.07 10.20 -16.21
C LEU A 312 6.85 11.02 -16.62
N ARG A 313 6.73 11.25 -17.93
CA ARG A 313 5.57 11.90 -18.54
C ARG A 313 4.77 10.87 -19.33
N PRO A 314 3.47 11.10 -19.59
CA PRO A 314 2.67 10.17 -20.39
C PRO A 314 3.26 9.87 -21.77
N ASP A 315 3.92 10.83 -22.42
CA ASP A 315 4.56 10.66 -23.73
C ASP A 315 5.84 9.80 -23.69
N HIS A 316 6.33 9.43 -22.50
CA HIS A 316 7.40 8.45 -22.33
C HIS A 316 6.89 7.01 -22.23
N ILE A 317 5.58 6.80 -22.14
CA ILE A 317 4.97 5.48 -21.99
C ILE A 317 4.46 5.01 -23.34
N ASP A 318 4.96 3.87 -23.80
CA ASP A 318 4.62 3.34 -25.12
C ASP A 318 3.17 2.87 -25.20
N ARG A 319 2.69 2.19 -24.14
CA ARG A 319 1.35 1.58 -24.08
C ARG A 319 0.80 1.50 -22.66
N LEU A 320 -0.52 1.59 -22.57
CA LEU A 320 -1.32 1.30 -21.38
C LEU A 320 -1.89 -0.12 -21.49
N LEU A 321 -1.40 -1.04 -20.66
CA LEU A 321 -1.81 -2.43 -20.61
C LEU A 321 -3.04 -2.57 -19.72
N LEU A 322 -4.18 -2.94 -20.30
CA LEU A 322 -5.45 -3.05 -19.57
C LEU A 322 -5.57 -4.41 -18.89
N VAL A 323 -5.89 -4.39 -17.60
CA VAL A 323 -6.06 -5.57 -16.75
C VAL A 323 -7.30 -5.40 -15.88
N GLY A 324 -8.02 -6.50 -15.65
CA GLY A 324 -9.23 -6.51 -14.83
C GLY A 324 -10.49 -6.22 -15.64
N GLY A 325 -11.57 -6.94 -15.34
CA GLY A 325 -12.81 -6.91 -16.13
C GLY A 325 -13.50 -5.53 -16.18
N ALA A 326 -13.28 -4.66 -15.19
CA ALA A 326 -13.87 -3.33 -15.19
C ALA A 326 -13.28 -2.42 -16.30
N THR A 327 -12.09 -2.74 -16.81
CA THR A 327 -11.48 -2.04 -17.96
C THR A 327 -12.18 -2.31 -19.29
N LEU A 328 -13.15 -3.22 -19.33
CA LEU A 328 -14.02 -3.41 -20.51
C LEU A 328 -15.07 -2.30 -20.65
N SER A 329 -15.26 -1.45 -19.63
CA SER A 329 -16.17 -0.31 -19.68
C SER A 329 -15.78 0.68 -20.79
N PRO A 330 -16.66 0.98 -21.76
CA PRO A 330 -16.40 1.94 -22.82
C PRO A 330 -16.09 3.35 -22.29
N GLY A 331 -16.87 3.85 -21.33
CA GLY A 331 -16.67 5.19 -20.77
C GLY A 331 -15.29 5.35 -20.11
N LEU A 332 -14.81 4.31 -19.42
CA LEU A 332 -13.44 4.31 -18.88
C LEU A 332 -12.38 4.34 -19.98
N ARG A 333 -12.53 3.55 -21.06
CA ARG A 333 -11.55 3.52 -22.15
C ARG A 333 -11.48 4.84 -22.91
N GLU A 334 -12.64 5.47 -23.14
CA GLU A 334 -12.72 6.80 -23.74
C GLU A 334 -11.99 7.82 -22.86
N LEU A 335 -12.25 7.80 -21.54
CA LEU A 335 -11.58 8.67 -20.58
C LEU A 335 -10.07 8.43 -20.52
N LEU A 336 -9.61 7.18 -20.53
CA LEU A 336 -8.18 6.85 -20.50
C LEU A 336 -7.43 7.32 -21.75
N ALA A 337 -8.08 7.28 -22.91
CA ALA A 337 -7.51 7.71 -24.18
C ALA A 337 -7.50 9.24 -24.34
N ASP A 338 -8.27 9.98 -23.53
CA ASP A 338 -8.31 11.44 -23.56
C ASP A 338 -7.05 12.03 -22.90
N PRO A 339 -6.28 12.91 -23.59
CA PRO A 339 -5.07 13.52 -23.03
C PRO A 339 -5.33 14.69 -22.07
N VAL A 340 -6.56 15.21 -22.03
CA VAL A 340 -7.00 16.27 -21.11
C VAL A 340 -7.52 15.65 -19.82
N GLU A 341 -8.46 14.72 -19.94
CA GLU A 341 -9.14 14.12 -18.79
C GLU A 341 -8.39 12.89 -18.25
N GLY A 342 -7.76 12.10 -19.12
CA GLY A 342 -7.01 10.90 -18.79
C GLY A 342 -5.49 11.06 -18.91
N PRO A 343 -4.75 9.95 -18.97
CA PRO A 343 -3.32 9.95 -19.27
C PRO A 343 -3.02 10.12 -20.77
N GLY A 344 -3.97 9.84 -21.68
CA GLY A 344 -3.77 9.96 -23.13
C GLY A 344 -2.76 8.96 -23.72
N ILE A 345 -2.46 7.88 -22.99
CA ILE A 345 -1.51 6.83 -23.40
C ILE A 345 -2.22 5.84 -24.34
N PRO A 346 -1.57 5.36 -25.43
CA PRO A 346 -2.16 4.36 -26.32
C PRO A 346 -2.58 3.09 -25.58
N LEU A 347 -3.86 2.69 -25.70
CA LEU A 347 -4.38 1.49 -25.05
C LEU A 347 -3.97 0.22 -25.82
N ASP A 348 -3.49 -0.80 -25.11
CA ASP A 348 -3.28 -2.14 -25.67
C ASP A 348 -4.50 -3.03 -25.41
N HIS A 349 -5.00 -3.68 -26.46
CA HIS A 349 -6.19 -4.55 -26.44
C HIS A 349 -5.88 -5.97 -26.94
N SER A 350 -4.59 -6.33 -27.05
CA SER A 350 -4.15 -7.61 -27.62
C SER A 350 -4.46 -8.81 -26.72
N GLN A 351 -4.63 -8.60 -25.41
CA GLN A 351 -4.91 -9.65 -24.42
C GLN A 351 -6.31 -9.48 -23.80
N ASP A 352 -6.87 -10.60 -23.35
CA ASP A 352 -8.10 -10.59 -22.57
C ASP A 352 -7.82 -10.11 -21.14
N PRO A 353 -8.35 -8.95 -20.71
CA PRO A 353 -8.04 -8.37 -19.40
C PRO A 353 -8.55 -9.22 -18.23
N THR A 354 -9.42 -10.20 -18.47
CA THR A 354 -9.98 -11.07 -17.41
C THR A 354 -9.14 -12.31 -17.11
N THR A 355 -8.24 -12.71 -18.02
CA THR A 355 -7.40 -13.91 -17.86
C THR A 355 -5.90 -13.65 -18.02
N VAL A 356 -5.52 -12.44 -18.45
CA VAL A 356 -4.12 -12.06 -18.72
C VAL A 356 -3.19 -12.27 -17.51
N VAL A 357 -3.68 -12.04 -16.30
CA VAL A 357 -2.93 -12.21 -15.05
C VAL A 357 -2.57 -13.68 -14.82
N ALA A 358 -3.55 -14.59 -14.94
CA ALA A 358 -3.30 -16.03 -14.79
C ALA A 358 -2.33 -16.55 -15.86
N ARG A 359 -2.49 -16.09 -17.11
CA ARG A 359 -1.58 -16.44 -18.21
C ARG A 359 -0.16 -15.99 -17.90
N GLY A 360 0.01 -14.74 -17.48
CA GLY A 360 1.29 -14.18 -17.07
C GLY A 360 1.94 -14.93 -15.91
N ALA A 361 1.14 -15.30 -14.91
CA ALA A 361 1.58 -16.10 -13.78
C ALA A 361 2.06 -17.49 -14.21
N ALA A 362 1.43 -18.10 -15.23
CA ALA A 362 1.85 -19.39 -15.76
C ALA A 362 3.17 -19.29 -16.55
N VAL A 363 3.38 -18.20 -17.31
CA VAL A 363 4.70 -17.92 -17.92
C VAL A 363 5.75 -17.75 -16.83
N PHE A 364 5.44 -16.98 -15.79
CA PHE A 364 6.33 -16.77 -14.64
C PHE A 364 6.62 -18.09 -13.91
N ALA A 365 5.64 -18.97 -13.76
CA ALA A 365 5.81 -20.27 -13.11
C ALA A 365 6.93 -21.10 -13.73
N ARG A 366 7.08 -21.07 -15.07
CA ARG A 366 8.16 -21.78 -15.77
C ARG A 366 9.56 -21.29 -15.45
N THR A 367 9.70 -20.10 -14.85
CA THR A 367 10.99 -19.57 -14.38
C THR A 367 11.35 -20.14 -13.00
N ILE A 368 10.40 -20.75 -12.30
CA ILE A 368 10.58 -21.18 -10.92
C ILE A 368 10.74 -22.68 -10.87
N ARG A 369 11.85 -23.12 -10.27
CA ARG A 369 12.09 -24.54 -10.04
C ARG A 369 11.15 -25.08 -8.98
N LEU A 370 10.68 -26.31 -9.18
CA LEU A 370 10.04 -27.06 -8.12
C LEU A 370 11.07 -27.33 -7.00
N PRO A 371 10.74 -27.01 -5.73
CA PRO A 371 11.62 -27.32 -4.61
C PRO A 371 11.82 -28.83 -4.53
N ARG A 372 13.04 -29.31 -4.76
CA ARG A 372 13.40 -30.72 -4.61
C ARG A 372 14.37 -30.88 -3.46
N LYS A 373 14.17 -31.93 -2.65
CA LYS A 373 15.18 -32.31 -1.66
C LYS A 373 16.46 -32.71 -2.40
N PRO A 374 17.65 -32.23 -1.96
CA PRO A 374 18.91 -32.67 -2.53
C PRO A 374 18.97 -34.19 -2.51
N GLN A 375 19.27 -34.79 -3.67
CA GLN A 375 19.36 -36.23 -3.76
C GLN A 375 20.66 -36.67 -3.07
N GLN A 376 20.55 -37.34 -1.93
CA GLN A 376 21.73 -37.87 -1.24
C GLN A 376 22.26 -39.09 -2.01
N ALA A 377 23.56 -39.10 -2.29
CA ALA A 377 24.22 -40.26 -2.87
C ALA A 377 24.15 -41.45 -1.90
N ALA A 378 23.62 -42.59 -2.36
CA ALA A 378 23.74 -43.83 -1.60
C ALA A 378 25.23 -44.24 -1.50
N PRO A 379 25.62 -45.09 -0.52
CA PRO A 379 26.98 -45.59 -0.43
C PRO A 379 27.41 -46.30 -1.73
N GLY A 380 28.45 -45.78 -2.39
CA GLY A 380 28.94 -46.29 -3.68
C GLY A 380 28.33 -45.61 -4.92
N GLU A 381 27.42 -44.65 -4.73
CA GLU A 381 26.85 -43.82 -5.80
C GLU A 381 27.43 -42.39 -5.76
N PHE A 382 27.22 -41.68 -6.86
CA PHE A 382 27.52 -40.25 -6.99
C PHE A 382 26.21 -39.48 -7.14
N ALA A 383 26.15 -38.29 -6.57
CA ALA A 383 25.05 -37.35 -6.77
C ALA A 383 25.61 -36.01 -7.23
N ILE A 384 24.83 -35.27 -7.99
CA ILE A 384 25.17 -33.90 -8.39
C ILE A 384 24.13 -32.93 -7.89
N ASP A 385 24.60 -31.81 -7.37
CA ASP A 385 23.79 -30.63 -7.14
C ASP A 385 24.16 -29.57 -8.17
N LEU A 386 23.17 -29.01 -8.86
CA LEU A 386 23.35 -28.16 -10.04
C LEU A 386 22.71 -26.78 -9.82
N HIS A 387 23.49 -25.74 -10.08
CA HIS A 387 23.08 -24.35 -10.07
C HIS A 387 23.15 -23.77 -11.49
N TYR A 388 22.00 -23.34 -12.00
CA TYR A 388 21.82 -22.80 -13.36
C TYR A 388 20.56 -21.94 -13.39
N PRO A 389 20.44 -20.97 -14.31
CA PRO A 389 19.18 -20.24 -14.45
C PRO A 389 18.10 -21.15 -15.05
N ALA A 390 16.87 -21.09 -14.54
CA ALA A 390 15.77 -21.89 -15.09
C ALA A 390 15.31 -21.38 -16.47
N GLN A 391 15.48 -20.07 -16.70
CA GLN A 391 15.24 -19.39 -17.97
C GLN A 391 16.39 -18.46 -18.34
N SER A 392 16.56 -18.22 -19.63
CA SER A 392 17.50 -17.21 -20.14
C SER A 392 16.89 -16.50 -21.36
N VAL A 393 17.19 -15.20 -21.48
CA VAL A 393 16.97 -14.42 -22.71
C VAL A 393 18.07 -14.67 -23.74
N ASP A 394 19.22 -15.19 -23.30
CA ASP A 394 20.33 -15.56 -24.15
C ASP A 394 20.20 -17.00 -24.61
N THR A 395 20.71 -17.28 -25.81
CA THR A 395 20.81 -18.66 -26.32
C THR A 395 22.18 -19.29 -26.09
N THR A 396 23.16 -18.53 -25.62
CA THR A 396 24.56 -18.96 -25.50
C THR A 396 25.23 -18.35 -24.28
N GLY A 397 26.28 -19.01 -23.77
CA GLY A 397 27.04 -18.49 -22.61
C GLY A 397 26.30 -18.65 -21.29
N ILE A 398 25.32 -19.55 -21.23
CA ILE A 398 24.47 -19.69 -20.05
C ILE A 398 25.25 -20.44 -18.97
N PRO A 399 25.48 -19.83 -17.79
CA PRO A 399 26.31 -20.42 -16.76
C PRO A 399 25.63 -21.61 -16.11
N VAL A 400 26.37 -22.71 -15.99
CA VAL A 400 26.00 -23.90 -15.23
C VAL A 400 27.14 -24.26 -14.31
N SER A 401 26.89 -24.20 -13.01
CA SER A 401 27.80 -24.69 -11.98
C SER A 401 27.17 -25.84 -11.21
N GLY A 402 27.98 -26.56 -10.47
CA GLY A 402 27.47 -27.62 -9.63
C GLY A 402 28.55 -28.25 -8.75
N LYS A 403 28.10 -29.13 -7.87
CA LYS A 403 28.95 -29.89 -6.96
C LYS A 403 28.59 -31.36 -7.03
N VAL A 404 29.59 -32.17 -7.36
CA VAL A 404 29.48 -33.62 -7.29
C VAL A 404 29.80 -34.06 -5.86
N SER A 405 28.99 -34.99 -5.35
CA SER A 405 29.14 -35.56 -4.01
C SER A 405 29.08 -37.08 -4.06
N SER A 406 29.68 -37.73 -3.06
CA SER A 406 29.60 -39.19 -2.89
C SER A 406 29.48 -39.51 -1.41
N GLY A 407 28.87 -40.67 -1.10
CA GLY A 407 28.83 -41.23 0.25
C GLY A 407 30.18 -41.79 0.74
N SER A 408 31.26 -41.64 -0.03
CA SER A 408 32.62 -42.09 0.31
C SER A 408 33.66 -41.02 -0.05
N ALA A 409 34.87 -41.11 0.53
CA ALA A 409 35.96 -40.19 0.19
C ALA A 409 36.44 -40.43 -1.25
N VAL A 410 36.47 -39.37 -2.07
CA VAL A 410 36.84 -39.41 -3.49
C VAL A 410 37.84 -38.29 -3.79
N ASP A 411 38.85 -38.58 -4.60
CA ASP A 411 39.74 -37.57 -5.19
C ASP A 411 39.07 -37.00 -6.46
N TRP A 412 38.38 -35.87 -6.30
CA TRP A 412 37.56 -35.26 -7.35
C TRP A 412 38.36 -34.76 -8.54
N THR A 413 39.64 -34.41 -8.37
CA THR A 413 40.52 -33.92 -9.43
C THR A 413 40.74 -34.93 -10.56
N ARG A 414 40.35 -36.19 -10.35
CA ARG A 414 40.42 -37.30 -11.32
C ARG A 414 39.14 -37.49 -12.13
N TYR A 415 38.16 -36.62 -11.96
CA TYR A 415 36.88 -36.71 -12.61
C TYR A 415 36.60 -35.47 -13.46
N THR A 416 35.80 -35.68 -14.50
CA THR A 416 35.34 -34.61 -15.38
C THR A 416 33.83 -34.72 -15.60
N VAL A 417 33.18 -33.57 -15.72
CA VAL A 417 31.76 -33.46 -16.07
C VAL A 417 31.63 -32.98 -17.51
N THR A 418 30.65 -33.52 -18.24
CA THR A 418 30.29 -33.07 -19.60
C THR A 418 28.78 -32.89 -19.67
N LEU A 419 28.34 -31.73 -20.14
CA LEU A 419 26.92 -31.40 -20.31
C LEU A 419 26.55 -31.53 -21.80
N SER A 420 25.44 -32.17 -22.11
CA SER A 420 25.00 -32.38 -23.50
C SER A 420 23.50 -32.19 -23.64
N ASN A 421 23.05 -31.52 -24.70
CA ASN A 421 21.66 -31.50 -25.17
C ASN A 421 21.62 -32.16 -26.56
N PRO A 422 21.47 -33.49 -26.64
CA PRO A 422 21.52 -34.22 -27.90
C PRO A 422 20.33 -33.92 -28.83
N ASP A 423 19.19 -33.52 -28.25
CA ASP A 423 17.97 -33.18 -28.98
C ASP A 423 17.95 -31.70 -29.44
N GLY A 424 19.00 -30.95 -29.09
CA GLY A 424 19.17 -29.54 -29.44
C GLY A 424 19.24 -29.30 -30.95
N ARG A 425 19.00 -28.06 -31.39
CA ARG A 425 18.97 -27.64 -32.78
C ARG A 425 19.93 -26.45 -33.02
N PRO A 426 21.25 -26.70 -33.21
CA PRO A 426 21.91 -28.00 -33.37
C PRO A 426 22.20 -28.72 -32.04
N PRO A 427 22.48 -30.04 -32.06
CA PRO A 427 22.83 -30.78 -30.85
C PRO A 427 24.03 -30.16 -30.14
N PHE A 428 23.89 -29.94 -28.84
CA PHE A 428 24.93 -29.32 -28.02
C PHE A 428 25.71 -30.38 -27.23
N ARG A 429 27.03 -30.24 -27.20
CA ARG A 429 27.92 -30.96 -26.28
C ARG A 429 29.01 -30.02 -25.78
N GLY A 430 29.00 -29.75 -24.48
CA GLY A 430 29.96 -28.90 -23.81
C GLY A 430 31.36 -29.53 -23.67
N PRO A 431 32.33 -28.76 -23.15
CA PRO A 431 33.67 -29.27 -22.89
C PRO A 431 33.69 -30.33 -21.77
N ARG A 432 34.78 -31.09 -21.70
CA ARG A 432 35.09 -31.93 -20.54
C ARG A 432 35.64 -31.03 -19.44
N THR A 433 34.81 -30.70 -18.45
CA THR A 433 35.15 -29.78 -17.36
C THR A 433 35.73 -30.55 -16.18
N GLU A 434 36.95 -30.19 -15.77
CA GLU A 434 37.59 -30.77 -14.59
C GLU A 434 36.90 -30.33 -13.30
N LEU A 435 36.83 -31.22 -12.32
CA LEU A 435 36.27 -30.89 -11.00
C LEU A 435 37.35 -30.31 -10.08
N GLY A 436 36.95 -29.31 -9.28
CA GLY A 436 37.73 -28.80 -8.16
C GLY A 436 37.93 -29.85 -7.07
N ALA A 437 38.86 -29.59 -6.14
CA ALA A 437 39.21 -30.52 -5.07
C ALA A 437 38.04 -30.87 -4.13
N ASP A 438 37.00 -30.04 -4.09
CA ASP A 438 35.77 -30.24 -3.32
C ASP A 438 34.61 -30.77 -4.19
N GLY A 439 34.86 -31.11 -5.45
CA GLY A 439 33.86 -31.65 -6.39
C GLY A 439 33.09 -30.59 -7.18
N THR A 440 33.46 -29.30 -7.08
CA THR A 440 32.78 -28.21 -7.78
C THR A 440 33.22 -28.05 -9.24
N PHE A 441 32.34 -27.51 -10.09
CA PHE A 441 32.67 -27.13 -11.47
C PHE A 441 31.85 -25.94 -11.96
N TYR A 442 32.31 -25.34 -13.06
CA TYR A 442 31.63 -24.29 -13.82
C TYR A 442 31.80 -24.57 -15.31
N THR A 443 30.74 -24.40 -16.08
CA THR A 443 30.77 -24.45 -17.54
C THR A 443 29.62 -23.63 -18.11
N GLU A 444 29.57 -23.49 -19.43
CA GLU A 444 28.51 -22.76 -20.12
C GLU A 444 27.82 -23.67 -21.12
N VAL A 445 26.53 -23.43 -21.31
CA VAL A 445 25.70 -24.17 -22.28
C VAL A 445 25.06 -23.24 -23.30
N ALA A 446 24.68 -23.81 -24.44
CA ALA A 446 23.83 -23.17 -25.42
C ALA A 446 22.45 -23.85 -25.42
N ILE A 447 21.40 -23.05 -25.53
CA ILE A 447 20.01 -23.49 -25.59
C ILE A 447 19.39 -23.08 -26.93
N ASP A 448 18.36 -23.81 -27.32
CA ASP A 448 17.55 -23.48 -28.47
C ASP A 448 16.58 -22.32 -28.14
N ALA A 449 16.41 -21.40 -29.09
CA ALA A 449 15.45 -20.31 -28.97
C ALA A 449 14.02 -20.85 -28.81
N ASP A 450 13.24 -20.13 -28.02
CA ASP A 450 11.80 -20.30 -27.71
C ASP A 450 11.38 -21.72 -27.30
N THR A 451 12.31 -22.49 -26.75
CA THR A 451 12.04 -23.88 -26.36
C THR A 451 12.73 -24.23 -25.05
N ARG A 452 12.29 -25.36 -24.46
CA ARG A 452 12.92 -25.97 -23.30
C ARG A 452 14.05 -26.90 -23.75
N SER A 453 15.29 -26.48 -23.56
CA SER A 453 16.47 -27.30 -23.80
C SER A 453 16.71 -28.23 -22.62
N ARG A 454 16.79 -29.55 -22.88
CA ARG A 454 17.06 -30.57 -21.86
C ARG A 454 18.49 -31.08 -21.98
N PHE A 455 19.21 -31.05 -20.87
CA PHE A 455 20.60 -31.47 -20.78
C PHE A 455 20.74 -32.75 -19.96
N THR A 456 21.70 -33.57 -20.36
CA THR A 456 22.22 -34.70 -19.61
C THR A 456 23.63 -34.38 -19.10
N VAL A 457 23.92 -34.80 -17.87
CA VAL A 457 25.22 -34.68 -17.20
C VAL A 457 25.93 -36.03 -17.26
N GLU A 458 27.15 -36.04 -17.78
CA GLU A 458 28.02 -37.21 -17.75
C GLU A 458 29.19 -36.99 -16.79
N LEU A 459 29.32 -37.85 -15.77
CA LEU A 459 30.52 -37.93 -14.92
C LEU A 459 31.44 -39.02 -15.45
N THR A 460 32.70 -38.68 -15.76
CA THR A 460 33.70 -39.65 -16.22
C THR A 460 35.00 -39.58 -15.41
N ASP A 461 35.61 -40.73 -15.16
CA ASP A 461 36.93 -40.81 -14.53
C ASP A 461 38.09 -40.61 -15.54
N THR A 462 39.33 -40.67 -15.07
CA THR A 462 40.55 -40.52 -15.91
C THR A 462 40.68 -41.58 -17.02
N ALA A 463 40.01 -42.73 -16.90
CA ALA A 463 39.98 -43.75 -17.95
C ALA A 463 38.86 -43.51 -18.98
N GLY A 464 38.05 -42.46 -18.79
CA GLY A 464 36.88 -42.17 -19.62
C GLY A 464 35.66 -43.03 -19.28
N THR A 465 35.68 -43.76 -18.15
CA THR A 465 34.58 -44.62 -17.74
C THR A 465 33.46 -43.77 -17.17
N ARG A 466 32.24 -43.89 -17.74
CA ARG A 466 31.04 -43.21 -17.22
C ARG A 466 30.66 -43.78 -15.86
N ARG A 467 30.42 -42.91 -14.89
CA ARG A 467 29.92 -43.27 -13.56
C ARG A 467 28.43 -42.97 -13.46
N ASN A 468 27.73 -43.79 -12.68
CA ASN A 468 26.33 -43.57 -12.41
C ASN A 468 26.17 -42.34 -11.54
N LEU A 469 25.28 -41.42 -11.94
CA LEU A 469 25.10 -40.12 -11.31
C LEU A 469 23.61 -39.90 -11.05
N ALA A 470 23.25 -39.71 -9.79
CA ALA A 470 21.92 -39.27 -9.41
C ALA A 470 21.78 -37.76 -9.68
N GLY A 471 20.66 -37.35 -10.29
CA GLY A 471 20.45 -35.95 -10.71
C GLY A 471 21.12 -35.59 -12.05
N ASP A 472 21.32 -36.57 -12.93
CA ASP A 472 22.06 -36.42 -14.20
C ASP A 472 21.31 -35.68 -15.31
N THR A 473 20.20 -35.02 -15.03
CA THR A 473 19.42 -34.27 -16.02
C THR A 473 18.97 -32.93 -15.47
N PHE A 474 18.89 -31.94 -16.36
CA PHE A 474 18.32 -30.64 -16.08
C PHE A 474 17.75 -30.00 -17.35
N SER A 475 16.94 -28.95 -17.22
CA SER A 475 16.48 -28.16 -18.36
C SER A 475 16.62 -26.67 -18.13
N ILE A 476 16.82 -25.93 -19.22
CA ILE A 476 16.79 -24.46 -19.27
C ILE A 476 15.83 -24.07 -20.40
N SER A 477 14.89 -23.16 -20.12
CA SER A 477 13.98 -22.65 -21.16
C SER A 477 14.49 -21.31 -21.71
N HIS A 478 14.44 -21.12 -23.02
CA HIS A 478 14.57 -19.78 -23.60
C HIS A 478 13.26 -19.02 -23.43
N ALA A 479 13.34 -17.74 -23.06
CA ALA A 479 12.18 -16.86 -23.02
C ALA A 479 12.57 -15.48 -23.57
N ALA A 480 11.73 -14.92 -24.44
CA ALA A 480 11.92 -13.58 -24.98
C ALA A 480 11.82 -12.49 -23.90
N VAL A 481 11.13 -12.79 -22.80
CA VAL A 481 10.97 -11.89 -21.67
C VAL A 481 11.12 -12.65 -20.37
N VAL A 482 11.93 -12.12 -19.46
CA VAL A 482 12.11 -12.64 -18.09
C VAL A 482 11.79 -11.57 -17.05
N PRO A 483 11.24 -11.94 -15.89
CA PRO A 483 11.09 -11.03 -14.77
C PRO A 483 12.47 -10.62 -14.23
N GLY A 484 12.65 -9.33 -13.95
CA GLY A 484 13.78 -8.83 -13.16
C GLY A 484 13.63 -9.17 -11.68
N ASP A 485 14.59 -8.71 -10.87
CA ASP A 485 14.60 -8.99 -9.44
C ASP A 485 13.35 -8.45 -8.72
N ALA A 486 12.87 -9.20 -7.73
CA ALA A 486 11.75 -8.78 -6.90
C ALA A 486 12.12 -7.51 -6.11
N VAL A 487 11.19 -6.58 -5.99
CA VAL A 487 11.36 -5.35 -5.21
C VAL A 487 10.36 -5.26 -4.06
N LEU A 488 10.71 -4.52 -3.02
CA LEU A 488 9.85 -4.20 -1.90
C LEU A 488 8.70 -3.27 -2.33
N THR A 489 7.45 -3.61 -2.00
CA THR A 489 6.26 -2.87 -2.46
C THR A 489 5.85 -1.70 -1.56
N GLY A 490 6.36 -1.62 -0.33
CA GLY A 490 6.11 -0.52 0.60
C GLY A 490 7.29 -0.30 1.55
N THR A 491 7.48 0.93 2.01
CA THR A 491 8.57 1.27 2.92
C THR A 491 8.36 0.67 4.31
N LEU A 492 9.37 -0.03 4.85
CA LEU A 492 9.39 -0.60 6.20
C LEU A 492 10.28 0.22 7.13
N GLY A 493 9.88 0.34 8.40
CA GLY A 493 10.69 0.98 9.41
C GLY A 493 10.09 0.95 10.81
N ILE A 494 10.45 1.93 11.65
CA ILE A 494 10.00 1.98 13.05
C ILE A 494 9.29 3.29 13.41
N GLY A 495 8.36 3.21 14.36
CA GLY A 495 7.79 4.38 15.02
C GLY A 495 8.68 4.86 16.16
N LYS A 496 9.09 6.13 16.15
CA LYS A 496 9.87 6.77 17.21
C LYS A 496 8.97 7.32 18.32
N ALA A 497 9.57 7.55 19.48
CA ALA A 497 8.88 8.08 20.66
C ALA A 497 8.33 9.52 20.47
N ASP A 498 8.84 10.26 19.49
CA ASP A 498 8.34 11.59 19.10
C ASP A 498 7.11 11.52 18.18
N GLY A 499 6.59 10.32 17.89
CA GLY A 499 5.44 10.10 17.02
C GLY A 499 5.78 10.09 15.52
N THR A 500 7.05 10.20 15.13
CA THR A 500 7.46 10.17 13.73
C THR A 500 7.86 8.76 13.28
N PHE A 501 7.69 8.49 11.99
CA PHE A 501 8.14 7.27 11.32
C PHE A 501 9.56 7.45 10.80
N ASP A 502 10.43 6.48 11.08
CA ASP A 502 11.77 6.41 10.52
C ASP A 502 11.85 5.25 9.51
N PRO A 503 11.98 5.53 8.20
CA PRO A 503 12.07 4.50 7.17
C PRO A 503 13.45 3.85 7.14
N LEU A 504 13.51 2.52 7.04
CA LEU A 504 14.75 1.74 6.98
C LEU A 504 14.94 1.03 5.63
N LEU A 505 13.94 0.27 5.18
CA LEU A 505 13.92 -0.33 3.84
C LEU A 505 12.87 0.40 3.02
N ARG A 506 13.28 1.09 1.95
CA ARG A 506 12.34 1.87 1.14
C ARG A 506 11.65 1.02 0.09
N LYS A 507 10.43 1.38 -0.26
CA LYS A 507 9.75 0.89 -1.48
C LYS A 507 10.70 0.94 -2.69
N GLY A 508 10.68 -0.11 -3.51
CA GLY A 508 11.56 -0.29 -4.66
C GLY A 508 12.90 -0.96 -4.34
N THR A 509 13.23 -1.22 -3.07
CA THR A 509 14.47 -1.94 -2.71
C THR A 509 14.45 -3.36 -3.27
N THR A 510 15.46 -3.73 -4.05
CA THR A 510 15.65 -5.08 -4.59
C THR A 510 15.82 -6.11 -3.47
N LEU A 511 15.21 -7.28 -3.63
CA LEU A 511 15.23 -8.36 -2.66
C LEU A 511 16.19 -9.48 -3.09
N PRO A 512 16.90 -10.16 -2.16
CA PRO A 512 16.84 -9.99 -0.70
C PRO A 512 17.53 -8.69 -0.24
N ALA A 513 17.12 -8.17 0.91
CA ALA A 513 17.67 -6.93 1.46
C ALA A 513 17.86 -7.02 2.98
N GLN A 514 18.87 -6.30 3.49
CA GLN A 514 19.15 -6.18 4.91
C GLN A 514 19.60 -4.75 5.23
N VAL A 515 19.13 -4.22 6.36
CA VAL A 515 19.57 -2.91 6.88
C VAL A 515 19.62 -2.93 8.40
N THR A 516 20.67 -2.33 8.97
CA THR A 516 20.84 -2.17 10.42
C THR A 516 21.01 -0.69 10.74
N LYS A 517 20.31 -0.20 11.77
CA LYS A 517 20.39 1.20 12.21
C LYS A 517 20.40 1.30 13.75
N PRO A 518 21.30 2.10 14.35
CA PRO A 518 21.35 2.28 15.80
C PRO A 518 20.32 3.32 16.28
N TYR A 519 19.71 3.03 17.42
CA TYR A 519 18.75 3.86 18.14
C TYR A 519 19.11 3.99 19.62
N ARG A 520 18.38 4.84 20.36
CA ARG A 520 18.54 5.01 21.80
C ARG A 520 17.22 4.95 22.54
N THR A 521 17.23 4.31 23.71
CA THR A 521 16.06 4.27 24.59
C THR A 521 15.73 5.65 25.15
N THR A 522 14.44 6.01 25.20
CA THR A 522 13.99 7.28 25.80
C THR A 522 13.72 7.17 27.30
N ILE A 523 13.38 5.97 27.76
CA ILE A 523 13.06 5.66 29.16
C ILE A 523 14.01 4.58 29.71
N PRO A 524 14.29 4.57 31.02
CA PRO A 524 14.97 3.45 31.65
C PRO A 524 14.02 2.26 31.82
N LEU A 525 14.55 1.04 31.81
CA LEU A 525 13.82 -0.20 32.11
C LEU A 525 14.41 -0.85 33.36
N ARG A 526 13.72 -0.72 34.50
CA ARG A 526 14.18 -1.25 35.79
C ARG A 526 13.43 -2.54 36.14
N ARG A 527 14.15 -3.57 36.55
CA ARG A 527 13.59 -4.89 36.92
C ARG A 527 12.56 -4.82 38.06
N ALA A 528 12.66 -3.82 38.92
CA ALA A 528 11.73 -3.59 40.02
C ALA A 528 10.42 -2.87 39.62
N GLN A 529 10.27 -2.41 38.37
CA GLN A 529 9.10 -1.68 37.88
C GLN A 529 8.34 -2.52 36.84
N PRO A 530 7.43 -3.42 37.26
CA PRO A 530 6.84 -4.42 36.36
C PRO A 530 6.01 -3.84 35.21
N ASP A 531 5.52 -2.61 35.36
CA ASP A 531 4.68 -1.93 34.36
C ASP A 531 5.51 -1.17 33.30
N ALA A 532 6.82 -1.03 33.49
CA ALA A 532 7.68 -0.38 32.51
C ALA A 532 7.81 -1.26 31.26
N VAL A 533 7.84 -0.65 30.08
CA VAL A 533 7.98 -1.38 28.81
C VAL A 533 8.58 -0.46 27.75
N ILE A 534 9.59 -0.95 27.05
CA ILE A 534 10.09 -0.31 25.84
C ILE A 534 9.36 -0.94 24.66
N ARG A 535 8.75 -0.09 23.84
CA ARG A 535 7.98 -0.48 22.65
C ARG A 535 8.71 0.01 21.42
N ILE A 536 8.94 -0.88 20.47
CA ILE A 536 9.46 -0.56 19.13
C ILE A 536 8.38 -0.96 18.13
N PRO A 537 7.47 -0.04 17.78
CA PRO A 537 6.46 -0.29 16.75
C PRO A 537 7.16 -0.46 15.40
N LEU A 538 6.89 -1.57 14.74
CA LEU A 538 7.33 -1.83 13.37
C LEU A 538 6.20 -1.35 12.44
N LEU A 539 6.52 -0.53 11.45
CA LEU A 539 5.54 0.15 10.60
C LEU A 539 5.85 -0.05 9.12
N GLU A 540 4.80 0.00 8.29
CA GLU A 540 4.88 0.02 6.84
C GLU A 540 4.01 1.15 6.28
N GLY A 541 4.58 1.93 5.37
CA GLY A 541 3.92 3.05 4.69
C GLY A 541 4.87 4.19 4.38
N GLU A 542 4.35 5.24 3.75
CA GLU A 542 5.15 6.37 3.24
C GLU A 542 4.93 7.67 4.04
N ARG A 543 4.12 7.63 5.11
CA ARG A 543 3.72 8.83 5.85
C ARG A 543 4.77 9.22 6.89
N ARG A 544 4.98 10.51 7.13
CA ARG A 544 5.95 11.00 8.13
C ARG A 544 5.57 10.66 9.57
N ARG A 545 4.28 10.65 9.88
CA ARG A 545 3.77 10.32 11.21
C ARG A 545 3.61 8.81 11.38
N ALA A 546 4.04 8.31 12.53
CA ALA A 546 3.99 6.88 12.85
C ALA A 546 2.55 6.33 12.87
N ASP A 547 1.59 7.09 13.41
CA ASP A 547 0.18 6.72 13.54
C ASP A 547 -0.61 6.76 12.22
N ARG A 548 -0.02 7.35 11.17
CA ARG A 548 -0.59 7.35 9.80
C ARG A 548 -0.11 6.18 8.94
N ASN A 549 0.87 5.42 9.42
CA ASN A 549 1.34 4.21 8.76
C ASN A 549 0.68 2.97 9.35
N THR A 550 0.75 1.86 8.62
CA THR A 550 0.21 0.60 9.11
C THR A 550 1.19 -0.04 10.07
N ARG A 551 0.78 -0.31 11.31
CA ARG A 551 1.60 -1.09 12.25
C ARG A 551 1.65 -2.54 11.83
N VAL A 552 2.86 -3.06 11.64
CA VAL A 552 3.09 -4.41 11.11
C VAL A 552 3.65 -5.38 12.14
N GLY A 553 4.16 -4.85 13.24
CA GLY A 553 4.66 -5.63 14.36
C GLY A 553 4.98 -4.73 15.54
N LEU A 554 5.37 -5.34 16.64
CA LEU A 554 5.76 -4.65 17.85
C LEU A 554 6.78 -5.49 18.59
N ILE A 555 7.97 -4.94 18.83
CA ILE A 555 8.90 -5.50 19.81
C ILE A 555 8.60 -4.86 21.15
N GLU A 556 8.20 -5.66 22.13
CA GLU A 556 8.06 -5.24 23.52
C GLU A 556 9.20 -5.80 24.37
N ILE A 557 9.95 -4.93 25.03
CA ILE A 557 11.00 -5.31 25.98
C ILE A 557 10.53 -4.94 27.37
N ARG A 558 10.27 -5.96 28.20
CA ARG A 558 9.76 -5.81 29.56
C ARG A 558 10.85 -6.13 30.59
N PRO A 559 10.70 -5.70 31.85
CA PRO A 559 11.72 -5.92 32.88
C PRO A 559 11.95 -7.40 33.21
N ARG A 560 10.98 -8.27 32.90
CA ARG A 560 11.11 -9.73 33.03
C ARG A 560 12.02 -10.34 31.95
N ASP A 561 12.22 -9.65 30.84
CA ASP A 561 12.96 -10.14 29.68
C ASP A 561 14.45 -9.75 29.75
N ILE A 562 14.85 -8.87 30.67
CA ILE A 562 16.22 -8.35 30.81
C ILE A 562 16.93 -8.89 32.06
N ARG A 563 18.24 -9.13 31.96
CA ARG A 563 19.06 -9.67 33.07
C ARG A 563 19.53 -8.60 34.07
N ILE A 564 19.74 -7.38 33.60
CA ILE A 564 20.18 -6.21 34.37
C ILE A 564 19.29 -5.01 34.06
N ASP A 565 19.29 -3.99 34.92
CA ASP A 565 18.56 -2.74 34.66
C ASP A 565 19.14 -2.03 33.43
N LEU A 566 18.27 -1.53 32.56
CA LEU A 566 18.64 -0.79 31.35
C LEU A 566 18.49 0.72 31.58
N PRO A 567 19.56 1.52 31.54
CA PRO A 567 19.47 2.97 31.63
C PRO A 567 18.71 3.59 30.45
N ALA A 568 18.19 4.80 30.64
CA ALA A 568 17.77 5.63 29.50
C ALA A 568 19.00 5.96 28.63
N GLN A 569 18.77 6.25 27.35
CA GLN A 569 19.82 6.52 26.36
C GLN A 569 20.74 5.33 26.06
N SER A 570 20.32 4.12 26.42
CA SER A 570 21.02 2.88 26.03
C SER A 570 20.85 2.64 24.54
N GLU A 571 21.89 2.10 23.91
CA GLU A 571 21.90 1.80 22.49
C GLU A 571 21.06 0.56 22.16
N VAL A 572 20.36 0.62 21.03
CA VAL A 572 19.57 -0.48 20.47
C VAL A 572 19.86 -0.54 18.97
N GLU A 573 20.48 -1.59 18.48
CA GLU A 573 20.68 -1.81 17.04
C GLU A 573 19.50 -2.56 16.46
N VAL A 574 18.76 -1.95 15.55
CA VAL A 574 17.60 -2.57 14.91
C VAL A 574 17.97 -3.00 13.50
N THR A 575 17.81 -4.29 13.21
CA THR A 575 18.09 -4.91 11.91
C THR A 575 16.80 -5.40 11.28
N PHE A 576 16.56 -5.03 10.03
CA PHE A 576 15.52 -5.62 9.18
C PHE A 576 16.18 -6.51 8.15
N GLU A 577 15.71 -7.75 8.01
CA GLU A 577 16.16 -8.70 7.00
C GLU A 577 14.95 -9.27 6.25
N ILE A 578 14.98 -9.21 4.92
CA ILE A 578 13.93 -9.72 4.04
C ILE A 578 14.51 -10.65 2.97
N GLN A 579 13.89 -11.82 2.84
CA GLN A 579 14.27 -12.84 1.85
C GLN A 579 13.43 -12.70 0.58
N ALA A 580 14.01 -12.97 -0.60
CA ALA A 580 13.31 -12.83 -1.88
C ALA A 580 12.22 -13.88 -2.10
N SER A 581 12.42 -15.11 -1.61
CA SER A 581 11.59 -16.28 -1.93
C SER A 581 10.23 -16.30 -1.23
N ASN A 582 10.16 -15.88 0.03
CA ASN A 582 8.93 -15.89 0.83
C ASN A 582 8.52 -14.49 1.32
N ARG A 583 9.34 -13.45 1.08
CA ARG A 583 9.15 -12.06 1.53
C ARG A 583 8.96 -11.91 3.04
N GLU A 584 9.29 -12.92 3.84
CA GLU A 584 9.25 -12.82 5.29
C GLU A 584 10.27 -11.79 5.77
N VAL A 585 9.84 -10.97 6.74
CA VAL A 585 10.69 -9.95 7.34
C VAL A 585 10.97 -10.33 8.78
N LEU A 586 12.25 -10.58 9.06
CA LEU A 586 12.77 -10.73 10.41
C LEU A 586 13.29 -9.37 10.89
N VAL A 587 12.82 -8.93 12.04
CA VAL A 587 13.31 -7.73 12.70
C VAL A 587 13.95 -8.10 14.02
N THR A 588 15.21 -7.70 14.19
CA THR A 588 16.00 -7.98 15.40
C THR A 588 16.40 -6.66 16.06
N ALA A 589 16.07 -6.49 17.34
CA ALA A 589 16.58 -5.42 18.19
C ALA A 589 17.67 -6.00 19.11
N ASP A 590 18.93 -5.69 18.81
CA ASP A 590 20.08 -6.04 19.63
C ASP A 590 20.35 -4.92 20.65
N ILE A 591 20.52 -5.29 21.92
CA ILE A 591 20.92 -4.37 22.98
C ILE A 591 22.30 -4.79 23.50
N PRO A 592 23.38 -4.14 23.04
CA PRO A 592 24.74 -4.53 23.39
C PRO A 592 25.01 -4.57 24.89
N LEU A 593 24.41 -3.63 25.65
CA LEU A 593 24.56 -3.56 27.11
C LEU A 593 23.99 -4.81 27.82
N LEU A 594 23.02 -5.49 27.21
CA LEU A 594 22.40 -6.70 27.74
C LEU A 594 23.00 -7.98 27.16
N GLU A 595 23.82 -7.88 26.10
CA GLU A 595 24.24 -9.01 25.25
C GLU A 595 23.05 -9.88 24.83
N GLN A 596 21.95 -9.22 24.43
CA GLN A 596 20.67 -9.88 24.18
C GLN A 596 19.95 -9.29 22.97
N GLN A 597 19.33 -10.18 22.21
CA GLN A 597 18.51 -9.86 21.03
C GLN A 597 17.04 -10.10 21.32
N PHE A 598 16.20 -9.24 20.75
CA PHE A 598 14.76 -9.35 20.77
C PHE A 598 14.28 -9.38 19.32
N GLU A 599 13.64 -10.48 18.94
CA GLU A 599 13.21 -10.71 17.57
C GLU A 599 11.69 -10.53 17.46
N ALA A 600 11.26 -10.00 16.32
CA ALA A 600 9.89 -10.07 15.87
C ALA A 600 9.88 -10.41 14.38
N THR A 601 9.13 -11.44 14.01
CA THR A 601 8.74 -11.63 12.62
C THR A 601 7.57 -10.70 12.34
N ILE A 602 7.61 -10.00 11.21
CA ILE A 602 6.47 -9.18 10.79
C ILE A 602 5.34 -10.13 10.39
N ASN A 603 4.38 -10.31 11.28
CA ASN A 603 3.18 -11.12 11.05
C ASN A 603 1.97 -10.37 11.59
N ARG A 604 1.15 -9.78 10.69
CA ARG A 604 0.07 -8.86 11.10
C ARG A 604 -1.26 -9.54 11.43
N SER A 605 -1.24 -10.82 11.80
CA SER A 605 -2.45 -11.59 12.14
C SER A 605 -3.13 -11.17 13.46
N GLU A 606 -2.79 -10.01 14.04
CA GLU A 606 -3.30 -9.50 15.33
C GLU A 606 -4.12 -8.18 15.24
N LEU A 607 -4.24 -7.54 14.07
CA LEU A 607 -5.05 -6.32 13.91
C LEU A 607 -6.55 -6.63 13.79
N LEU A 608 -7.30 -6.41 14.88
CA LEU A 608 -8.77 -6.53 14.90
C LEU A 608 -9.43 -5.41 14.10
N ALA A 609 -10.56 -5.73 13.44
CA ALA A 609 -11.41 -4.72 12.82
C ALA A 609 -11.96 -3.74 13.89
N PRO A 610 -12.04 -2.44 13.59
CA PRO A 610 -12.55 -1.46 14.54
C PRO A 610 -14.05 -1.60 14.72
N GLU A 611 -14.53 -1.18 15.89
CA GLU A 611 -15.95 -1.14 16.20
C GLU A 611 -16.64 -0.02 15.39
N HIS A 612 -17.88 -0.26 14.96
CA HIS A 612 -18.65 0.71 14.17
C HIS A 612 -18.74 2.10 14.86
N ALA A 613 -18.91 2.13 16.19
CA ALA A 613 -18.98 3.39 16.93
C ALA A 613 -17.68 4.21 16.82
N GLU A 614 -16.52 3.55 16.86
CA GLU A 614 -15.22 4.23 16.70
C GLU A 614 -15.07 4.83 15.30
N LEU A 615 -15.51 4.10 14.26
CA LEU A 615 -15.49 4.59 12.89
C LEU A 615 -16.39 5.81 12.70
N VAL A 616 -17.57 5.83 13.32
CA VAL A 616 -18.51 6.97 13.29
C VAL A 616 -17.89 8.20 13.94
N ASP A 617 -17.30 8.05 15.13
CA ASP A 617 -16.66 9.16 15.85
C ASP A 617 -15.49 9.75 15.03
N ARG A 618 -14.63 8.89 14.48
CA ARG A 618 -13.50 9.32 13.64
C ARG A 618 -13.95 9.99 12.34
N LEU A 619 -15.02 9.51 11.71
CA LEU A 619 -15.59 10.16 10.54
C LEU A 619 -16.13 11.55 10.89
N HIS A 620 -16.79 11.70 12.04
CA HIS A 620 -17.25 13.01 12.49
C HIS A 620 -16.09 13.99 12.68
N ASP A 621 -15.02 13.55 13.32
CA ASP A 621 -13.81 14.36 13.52
C ASP A 621 -13.18 14.78 12.18
N LEU A 622 -13.10 13.87 11.21
CA LEU A 622 -12.64 14.17 9.86
C LEU A 622 -13.48 15.24 9.17
N GLU A 623 -14.81 15.13 9.25
CA GLU A 623 -15.73 16.08 8.62
C GLU A 623 -15.62 17.48 9.25
N GLN A 624 -15.43 17.58 10.56
CA GLN A 624 -15.16 18.86 11.23
C GLN A 624 -13.81 19.43 10.81
N ARG A 625 -12.78 18.57 10.72
CA ARG A 625 -11.44 18.97 10.34
C ARG A 625 -11.38 19.49 8.91
N VAL A 626 -12.10 18.88 7.97
CA VAL A 626 -12.21 19.39 6.59
C VAL A 626 -12.81 20.79 6.57
N ARG A 627 -13.89 21.03 7.32
CA ARG A 627 -14.51 22.37 7.38
C ARG A 627 -13.56 23.41 7.96
N LEU A 628 -12.86 23.08 9.04
CA LEU A 628 -11.87 23.97 9.63
C LEU A 628 -10.75 24.31 8.65
N LEU A 629 -10.22 23.31 7.92
CA LEU A 629 -9.16 23.52 6.95
C LEU A 629 -9.64 24.31 5.72
N GLN A 630 -10.91 24.18 5.33
CA GLN A 630 -11.52 25.03 4.30
C GLN A 630 -11.51 26.50 4.71
N ASP A 631 -11.99 26.80 5.91
CA ASP A 631 -11.99 28.18 6.45
C ASP A 631 -10.55 28.74 6.53
N GLN A 632 -9.61 27.95 7.05
CA GLN A 632 -8.21 28.35 7.18
C GLN A 632 -7.49 28.53 5.83
N ALA A 633 -7.77 27.69 4.84
CA ALA A 633 -7.19 27.80 3.50
C ALA A 633 -7.64 29.07 2.79
N GLU A 634 -8.88 29.51 3.02
CA GLU A 634 -9.38 30.80 2.53
C GLU A 634 -8.68 31.97 3.22
N ASP A 635 -8.55 31.95 4.55
CA ASP A 635 -7.89 33.01 5.33
C ASP A 635 -6.40 33.19 4.97
N VAL A 636 -5.70 32.08 4.76
CA VAL A 636 -4.27 32.08 4.40
C VAL A 636 -4.07 32.22 2.89
N PHE A 637 -5.12 32.19 2.06
CA PHE A 637 -5.03 32.21 0.59
C PHE A 637 -4.04 31.17 0.04
N SER A 638 -4.08 29.95 0.58
CA SER A 638 -3.21 28.85 0.12
C SER A 638 -3.85 28.14 -1.06
N ASP A 639 -3.39 28.43 -2.28
CA ASP A 639 -3.91 27.82 -3.51
C ASP A 639 -3.73 26.30 -3.50
N GLN A 640 -2.58 25.80 -3.01
CA GLN A 640 -2.31 24.37 -2.88
C GLN A 640 -3.30 23.67 -1.94
N ALA A 641 -3.59 24.27 -0.78
CA ALA A 641 -4.54 23.69 0.17
C ALA A 641 -5.97 23.68 -0.41
N ARG A 642 -6.35 24.73 -1.14
CA ARG A 642 -7.65 24.82 -1.82
C ARG A 642 -7.80 23.75 -2.89
N GLU A 643 -6.80 23.57 -3.75
CA GLU A 643 -6.80 22.52 -4.78
C GLU A 643 -6.95 21.12 -4.16
N GLN A 644 -6.20 20.83 -3.09
CA GLN A 644 -6.30 19.54 -2.38
C GLN A 644 -7.67 19.32 -1.70
N LEU A 645 -8.33 20.38 -1.23
CA LEU A 645 -9.68 20.31 -0.65
C LEU A 645 -10.76 20.18 -1.73
N GLU A 646 -10.59 20.82 -2.88
CA GLU A 646 -11.46 20.68 -4.06
C GLU A 646 -11.39 19.25 -4.60
N ASP A 647 -10.18 18.70 -4.74
CA ASP A 647 -9.92 17.30 -5.10
C ASP A 647 -10.70 16.30 -4.23
N LEU A 648 -10.66 16.49 -2.90
CA LEU A 648 -11.39 15.66 -1.94
C LEU A 648 -12.91 15.71 -2.16
N SER A 649 -13.42 16.88 -2.56
CA SER A 649 -14.82 17.10 -2.86
C SER A 649 -15.23 16.45 -4.18
N GLU A 650 -14.45 16.64 -5.25
CA GLU A 650 -14.71 16.09 -6.59
C GLU A 650 -14.75 14.56 -6.59
N GLN A 651 -13.85 13.93 -5.83
CA GLN A 651 -13.82 12.47 -5.67
C GLN A 651 -14.97 11.93 -4.80
N LYS A 652 -15.78 12.81 -4.20
CA LYS A 652 -16.83 12.46 -3.23
C LYS A 652 -16.29 11.59 -2.09
N THR A 653 -15.06 11.86 -1.65
CA THR A 653 -14.34 11.02 -0.68
C THR A 653 -15.12 10.88 0.64
N LEU A 654 -15.53 12.00 1.24
CA LEU A 654 -16.29 11.99 2.49
C LEU A 654 -17.70 11.35 2.34
N PRO A 655 -18.52 11.70 1.33
CA PRO A 655 -19.79 11.02 1.10
C PRO A 655 -19.67 9.51 0.93
N GLN A 656 -18.66 9.03 0.18
CA GLN A 656 -18.42 7.60 0.00
C GLN A 656 -17.99 6.95 1.31
N LEU A 657 -17.05 7.57 2.04
CA LEU A 657 -16.59 7.07 3.32
C LEU A 657 -17.73 6.97 4.33
N ARG A 658 -18.66 7.94 4.35
CA ARG A 658 -19.85 7.89 5.20
C ARG A 658 -20.71 6.66 4.90
N LYS A 659 -20.99 6.37 3.63
CA LYS A 659 -21.75 5.17 3.25
C LYS A 659 -21.06 3.88 3.68
N GLU A 660 -19.73 3.83 3.60
CA GLU A 660 -18.94 2.65 4.01
C GLU A 660 -18.90 2.49 5.52
N VAL A 661 -18.78 3.58 6.28
CA VAL A 661 -18.91 3.58 7.74
C VAL A 661 -20.32 3.13 8.14
N ASP A 662 -21.37 3.64 7.50
CA ASP A 662 -22.75 3.20 7.76
C ASP A 662 -22.93 1.70 7.45
N ALA A 663 -22.28 1.18 6.40
CA ALA A 663 -22.32 -0.24 6.06
C ALA A 663 -21.52 -1.11 7.05
N ALA A 664 -20.49 -0.55 7.70
CA ALA A 664 -19.66 -1.25 8.68
C ALA A 664 -20.46 -1.76 9.91
N ALA A 665 -21.65 -1.20 10.16
CA ALA A 665 -22.56 -1.69 11.19
C ALA A 665 -22.98 -3.17 11.01
N VAL A 666 -22.98 -3.67 9.77
CA VAL A 666 -23.45 -5.02 9.43
C VAL A 666 -22.50 -5.80 8.51
N ASP A 667 -21.36 -5.20 8.15
CA ASP A 667 -20.35 -5.77 7.26
C ASP A 667 -18.93 -5.48 7.76
N THR A 668 -18.27 -6.51 8.31
CA THR A 668 -16.89 -6.43 8.80
C THR A 668 -15.90 -6.03 7.70
N GLY A 669 -16.14 -6.41 6.44
CA GLY A 669 -15.29 -6.01 5.33
C GLY A 669 -15.34 -4.49 5.08
N ALA A 670 -16.53 -3.89 5.24
CA ALA A 670 -16.69 -2.44 5.21
C ALA A 670 -16.01 -1.77 6.41
N ALA A 671 -16.03 -2.38 7.60
CA ALA A 671 -15.31 -1.84 8.77
C ALA A 671 -13.79 -1.73 8.53
N VAL A 672 -13.17 -2.82 8.05
CA VAL A 672 -11.73 -2.85 7.73
C VAL A 672 -11.38 -1.86 6.63
N THR A 673 -12.23 -1.76 5.59
CA THR A 673 -12.04 -0.82 4.48
C THR A 673 -12.11 0.64 4.96
N SER A 674 -13.12 0.97 5.77
CA SER A 674 -13.34 2.31 6.32
C SER A 674 -12.18 2.74 7.22
N GLU A 675 -11.65 1.85 8.07
CA GLU A 675 -10.51 2.18 8.94
C GLU A 675 -9.30 2.69 8.16
N ARG A 676 -8.95 1.99 7.08
CA ARG A 676 -7.82 2.37 6.24
C ARG A 676 -8.10 3.66 5.48
N ARG A 677 -9.29 3.82 4.92
CA ARG A 677 -9.68 5.07 4.24
C ARG A 677 -9.71 6.27 5.18
N ILE A 678 -10.18 6.11 6.41
CA ILE A 678 -10.08 7.15 7.44
C ILE A 678 -8.61 7.55 7.64
N ARG A 679 -7.69 6.59 7.78
CA ARG A 679 -6.25 6.90 7.91
C ARG A 679 -5.68 7.61 6.69
N ASP A 680 -6.10 7.22 5.49
CA ASP A 680 -5.65 7.86 4.24
C ASP A 680 -6.15 9.31 4.15
N VAL A 681 -7.42 9.56 4.52
CA VAL A 681 -7.99 10.91 4.59
C VAL A 681 -7.31 11.72 5.70
N GLU A 682 -7.11 11.14 6.89
CA GLU A 682 -6.36 11.79 7.99
C GLU A 682 -4.98 12.25 7.53
N ALA A 683 -4.28 11.42 6.75
CA ALA A 683 -2.98 11.76 6.19
C ALA A 683 -3.06 12.88 5.14
N GLN A 684 -4.07 12.86 4.27
CA GLN A 684 -4.32 13.95 3.32
C GLN A 684 -4.63 15.27 4.04
N LEU A 685 -5.40 15.24 5.13
CA LEU A 685 -5.68 16.43 5.94
C LEU A 685 -4.43 16.92 6.69
N ASP A 686 -3.55 16.02 7.13
CA ASP A 686 -2.24 16.41 7.68
C ASP A 686 -1.39 17.14 6.63
N ASP A 687 -1.41 16.67 5.37
CA ASP A 687 -0.70 17.32 4.25
C ASP A 687 -1.30 18.71 3.93
N ILE A 688 -2.64 18.83 3.92
CA ILE A 688 -3.36 20.10 3.72
C ILE A 688 -3.05 21.09 4.85
N GLU A 689 -3.06 20.63 6.11
CA GLU A 689 -2.72 21.47 7.26
C GLU A 689 -1.30 22.02 7.13
N GLN A 690 -0.35 21.21 6.66
CA GLN A 690 1.01 21.67 6.39
C GLN A 690 1.05 22.70 5.24
N ALA A 691 0.25 22.51 4.19
CA ALA A 691 0.12 23.45 3.07
C ALA A 691 -0.55 24.78 3.48
N ILE A 692 -1.19 24.85 4.65
CA ILE A 692 -1.72 26.08 5.25
C ILE A 692 -0.69 26.68 6.23
N GLU A 693 -0.11 25.86 7.09
CA GLU A 693 0.79 26.30 8.17
C GLU A 693 2.03 27.02 7.63
N ILE A 694 2.67 26.46 6.58
CA ILE A 694 3.92 27.02 6.05
C ILE A 694 3.70 28.42 5.45
N PRO A 695 2.76 28.64 4.50
CA PRO A 695 2.47 29.98 3.99
C PRO A 695 2.02 30.97 5.08
N GLY A 696 1.25 30.50 6.06
CA GLY A 696 0.82 31.32 7.20
C GLY A 696 2.00 31.84 8.03
N LEU A 697 2.92 30.95 8.42
CA LEU A 697 4.14 31.31 9.14
C LEU A 697 5.10 32.17 8.30
N GLN A 698 5.18 31.94 6.99
CA GLN A 698 5.97 32.79 6.11
C GLN A 698 5.39 34.21 6.06
N ARG A 699 4.07 34.36 5.93
CA ARG A 699 3.40 35.67 5.96
C ARG A 699 3.65 36.38 7.29
N GLU A 700 3.45 35.69 8.41
CA GLU A 700 3.73 36.23 9.76
C GLU A 700 5.17 36.72 9.88
N LEU A 701 6.15 35.93 9.41
CA LEU A 701 7.56 36.30 9.43
C LEU A 701 7.83 37.56 8.60
N TRP A 702 7.29 37.63 7.37
CA TRP A 702 7.51 38.77 6.48
C TRP A 702 6.85 40.05 6.98
N ASP A 703 5.63 39.95 7.52
CA ASP A 703 4.93 41.08 8.14
C ASP A 703 5.74 41.60 9.35
N LEU A 704 6.22 40.71 10.21
CA LEU A 704 7.05 41.08 11.37
C LEU A 704 8.39 41.71 10.96
N LEU A 705 9.02 41.23 9.89
CA LEU A 705 10.24 41.83 9.35
C LEU A 705 9.97 43.21 8.74
N SER A 706 8.82 43.41 8.10
CA SER A 706 8.38 44.73 7.62
C SER A 706 8.18 45.69 8.79
N SER A 707 7.52 45.25 9.86
CA SER A 707 7.37 46.06 11.08
C SER A 707 8.71 46.40 11.74
N CYS A 708 9.70 45.49 11.69
CA CYS A 708 11.07 45.79 12.13
C CYS A 708 11.74 46.86 11.26
N GLU A 709 11.54 46.82 9.94
CA GLU A 709 12.07 47.81 8.99
C GLU A 709 11.54 49.20 9.31
N ASP A 710 10.23 49.35 9.47
CA ASP A 710 9.59 50.62 9.83
C ASP A 710 10.15 51.21 11.13
N VAL A 711 10.32 50.37 12.16
CA VAL A 711 10.88 50.83 13.44
C VAL A 711 12.36 51.20 13.30
N VAL A 712 13.16 50.44 12.55
CA VAL A 712 14.58 50.75 12.26
C VAL A 712 14.71 52.11 11.59
N GLU A 713 13.84 52.42 10.61
CA GLU A 713 13.80 53.73 9.98
C GLU A 713 13.42 54.84 10.98
N GLN A 714 12.42 54.59 11.82
CA GLN A 714 11.92 55.55 12.81
C GLN A 714 12.95 55.89 13.89
N VAL A 715 13.70 54.92 14.42
CA VAL A 715 14.72 55.16 15.46
C VAL A 715 16.06 55.68 14.91
N GLY A 716 16.20 55.79 13.60
CA GLY A 716 17.49 56.14 12.96
C GLY A 716 18.54 55.06 13.16
N GLY A 717 18.15 53.79 13.03
CA GLY A 717 18.91 52.60 13.45
C GLY A 717 20.38 52.56 13.02
N GLY A 718 21.22 52.04 13.91
CA GLY A 718 22.66 51.97 13.69
C GLY A 718 23.06 51.00 12.58
N ALA A 719 24.34 50.97 12.21
CA ALA A 719 24.87 49.98 11.25
C ALA A 719 24.73 48.52 11.73
N SER A 720 24.48 48.30 13.02
CA SER A 720 24.23 46.98 13.61
C SER A 720 22.79 46.53 13.38
N ASP A 721 21.80 47.38 13.66
CA ASP A 721 20.37 47.05 13.52
C ASP A 721 20.03 46.75 12.04
N ARG A 722 20.57 47.54 11.11
CA ARG A 722 20.44 47.27 9.66
C ARG A 722 21.08 45.96 9.22
N ARG A 723 22.20 45.57 9.83
CA ARG A 723 22.85 44.27 9.54
C ARG A 723 22.05 43.10 10.09
N GLU A 724 21.45 43.25 11.27
CA GLU A 724 20.60 42.21 11.85
C GLU A 724 19.32 42.02 11.06
N LEU A 725 18.62 43.10 10.69
CA LEU A 725 17.44 43.04 9.83
C LEU A 725 17.75 42.37 8.49
N GLN A 726 18.86 42.77 7.84
CA GLN A 726 19.29 42.14 6.58
C GLN A 726 19.59 40.66 6.76
N SER A 727 20.30 40.27 7.84
CA SER A 727 20.58 38.86 8.16
C SER A 727 19.31 38.04 8.35
N LEU A 728 18.29 38.59 9.01
CA LEU A 728 17.01 37.92 9.19
C LEU A 728 16.24 37.79 7.86
N ARG A 729 16.24 38.82 7.01
CA ARG A 729 15.64 38.76 5.66
C ARG A 729 16.35 37.77 4.75
N ASP A 730 17.67 37.74 4.77
CA ASP A 730 18.46 36.80 3.97
C ASP A 730 18.17 35.36 4.42
N ARG A 731 18.07 35.12 5.73
CA ARG A 731 17.70 33.80 6.28
C ARG A 731 16.27 33.42 5.90
N ALA A 732 15.31 34.35 6.01
CA ALA A 732 13.93 34.12 5.60
C ALA A 732 13.83 33.79 4.10
N GLY A 733 14.51 34.56 3.25
CA GLY A 733 14.57 34.32 1.81
C GLY A 733 15.28 33.02 1.42
N SER A 734 16.27 32.58 2.22
CA SER A 734 17.01 31.33 1.96
C SER A 734 16.23 30.06 2.27
N LEU A 735 15.17 30.13 3.09
CA LEU A 735 14.35 28.97 3.41
C LEU A 735 13.45 28.55 2.23
N GLY A 736 13.03 29.49 1.38
CA GLY A 736 12.20 29.22 0.21
C GLY A 736 10.89 28.48 0.54
N ASP A 737 10.39 27.73 -0.44
CA ASP A 737 9.15 26.93 -0.32
C ASP A 737 9.33 25.65 0.52
N ASP A 738 10.58 25.22 0.76
CA ASP A 738 10.92 24.01 1.53
C ASP A 738 11.10 24.27 3.04
N ALA A 739 10.67 25.44 3.53
CA ALA A 739 10.85 25.87 4.91
C ALA A 739 10.16 24.91 5.91
N SER A 740 10.89 24.43 6.92
CA SER A 740 10.24 23.67 8.00
C SER A 740 9.47 24.61 8.95
N PRO A 741 8.29 24.21 9.47
CA PRO A 741 7.57 25.01 10.46
C PRO A 741 8.41 25.34 11.70
N ALA A 742 9.32 24.45 12.08
CA ALA A 742 10.22 24.67 13.21
C ALA A 742 11.24 25.80 12.94
N ASP A 743 11.78 25.87 11.73
CA ASP A 743 12.74 26.90 11.35
C ASP A 743 12.07 28.26 11.20
N LEU A 744 10.87 28.30 10.60
CA LEU A 744 10.04 29.51 10.53
C LEU A 744 9.70 30.04 11.92
N ARG A 745 9.21 29.19 12.83
CA ARG A 745 8.92 29.59 14.22
C ARG A 745 10.15 30.12 14.96
N ARG A 746 11.33 29.54 14.74
CA ARG A 746 12.59 30.06 15.32
C ARG A 746 12.94 31.43 14.76
N LEU A 747 12.76 31.66 13.46
CA LEU A 747 13.00 32.96 12.84
C LEU A 747 11.98 34.00 13.28
N ILE A 748 10.69 33.67 13.31
CA ILE A 748 9.63 34.53 13.85
C ILE A 748 9.97 34.93 15.28
N LYS A 749 10.34 33.96 16.13
CA LYS A 749 10.76 34.26 17.49
C LYS A 749 11.94 35.24 17.52
N ARG A 750 12.99 35.04 16.72
CA ARG A 750 14.14 35.96 16.72
C ARG A 750 13.76 37.33 16.16
N ALA A 751 12.95 37.40 15.12
CA ALA A 751 12.45 38.65 14.55
C ALA A 751 11.58 39.40 15.57
N GLY A 752 10.74 38.71 16.33
CA GLY A 752 9.94 39.29 17.41
C GLY A 752 10.80 39.79 18.56
N ASP A 753 11.79 39.01 19.00
CA ASP A 753 12.77 39.45 20.00
C ASP A 753 13.48 40.73 19.53
N PHE A 754 13.90 40.78 18.26
CA PHE A 754 14.53 41.96 17.65
C PHE A 754 13.56 43.16 17.53
N HIS A 755 12.30 42.92 17.16
CA HIS A 755 11.26 43.95 17.10
C HIS A 755 11.07 44.62 18.47
N VAL A 756 10.99 43.83 19.54
CA VAL A 756 10.89 44.33 20.92
C VAL A 756 12.15 45.11 21.33
N GLU A 757 13.34 44.62 20.97
CA GLU A 757 14.61 45.33 21.22
C GLU A 757 14.63 46.72 20.56
N LEU A 758 14.06 46.85 19.35
CA LEU A 758 13.93 48.11 18.63
C LEU A 758 12.87 49.02 19.25
N LEU A 759 11.67 48.49 19.53
CA LEU A 759 10.56 49.25 20.11
C LEU A 759 10.94 49.86 21.46
N ARG A 760 11.72 49.16 22.31
CA ARG A 760 12.24 49.67 23.58
C ARG A 760 13.07 50.97 23.44
N ARG A 761 13.65 51.21 22.27
CA ARG A 761 14.45 52.41 21.95
C ARG A 761 13.60 53.56 21.41
N THR A 762 12.33 53.32 21.11
CA THR A 762 11.37 54.35 20.66
C THR A 762 10.76 55.11 21.84
N ASP A 763 10.12 56.23 21.54
CA ASP A 763 9.26 56.94 22.49
C ASP A 763 7.89 56.28 22.68
N GLN A 764 7.59 55.21 21.92
CA GLN A 764 6.29 54.55 21.89
C GLN A 764 6.20 53.32 22.82
N TRP A 765 7.33 52.79 23.32
CA TRP A 765 7.37 51.58 24.15
C TRP A 765 6.39 51.57 25.33
N GLU A 766 6.31 52.67 26.09
CA GLU A 766 5.41 52.75 27.24
C GLU A 766 3.93 52.71 26.84
N TYR A 767 3.61 53.15 25.62
CA TYR A 767 2.26 53.11 25.07
C TYR A 767 1.90 51.70 24.60
N VAL A 768 2.83 51.04 23.90
CA VAL A 768 2.71 49.64 23.46
C VAL A 768 2.51 48.71 24.66
N VAL A 769 3.35 48.83 25.69
CA VAL A 769 3.21 48.05 26.95
C VAL A 769 1.89 48.35 27.64
N PHE A 770 1.45 49.61 27.67
CA PHE A 770 0.17 49.97 28.26
C PHE A 770 -1.01 49.31 27.53
N HIS A 771 -1.01 49.30 26.20
CA HIS A 771 -2.05 48.67 25.39
C HIS A 771 -2.11 47.15 25.63
N ALA A 772 -0.98 46.46 25.61
CA ALA A 772 -0.91 45.03 25.91
C ALA A 772 -1.46 44.70 27.32
N LEU A 773 -1.11 45.52 28.33
CA LEU A 773 -1.60 45.33 29.70
C LEU A 773 -3.10 45.61 29.86
N VAL A 774 -3.69 46.45 28.99
CA VAL A 774 -5.15 46.71 28.97
C VAL A 774 -5.91 45.50 28.44
N GLU A 775 -5.36 44.77 27.47
CA GLU A 775 -5.97 43.56 26.91
C GLU A 775 -5.99 42.42 27.93
N MET A 776 -4.92 42.29 28.73
CA MET A 776 -4.82 41.31 29.82
C MET A 776 -5.61 41.70 31.09
N ARG A 777 -6.50 42.68 31.01
CA ARG A 777 -7.29 43.16 32.15
C ARG A 777 -8.02 42.03 32.87
N ASP A 778 -8.59 41.10 32.12
CA ASP A 778 -9.45 40.06 32.68
C ASP A 778 -8.68 38.96 33.43
N ASP A 779 -7.36 38.87 33.21
CA ASP A 779 -6.43 37.96 33.88
C ASP A 779 -5.87 38.53 35.19
N MET A 780 -6.13 39.81 35.49
CA MET A 780 -5.62 40.49 36.67
C MET A 780 -6.41 40.13 37.94
N PHE A 781 -5.70 39.92 39.06
CA PHE A 781 -6.28 39.50 40.34
C PHE A 781 -7.27 40.50 40.96
N SER A 782 -7.28 41.76 40.51
CA SER A 782 -8.17 42.81 41.00
C SER A 782 -8.68 43.70 39.87
N ARG A 783 -9.85 43.36 39.31
CA ARG A 783 -10.50 44.12 38.22
C ARG A 783 -10.74 45.58 38.58
N ALA A 784 -11.15 45.88 39.81
CA ALA A 784 -11.40 47.26 40.25
C ALA A 784 -10.11 48.11 40.27
N GLN A 785 -8.96 47.52 40.66
CA GLN A 785 -7.68 48.21 40.64
C GLN A 785 -7.11 48.32 39.22
N ALA A 786 -7.32 47.29 38.39
CA ALA A 786 -6.98 47.32 36.97
C ALA A 786 -7.77 48.42 36.25
N ASP A 787 -9.08 48.51 36.43
CA ASP A 787 -9.94 49.55 35.83
C ASP A 787 -9.49 50.97 36.20
N ALA A 788 -9.17 51.18 37.48
CA ALA A 788 -8.68 52.48 37.95
C ALA A 788 -7.34 52.84 37.32
N ALA A 789 -6.40 51.89 37.24
CA ALA A 789 -5.09 52.10 36.62
C ALA A 789 -5.19 52.27 35.09
N ILE A 790 -6.07 51.53 34.41
CA ILE A 790 -6.35 51.67 32.97
C ILE A 790 -6.94 53.06 32.68
N LEU A 791 -7.88 53.55 33.49
CA LEU A 791 -8.45 54.89 33.32
C LEU A 791 -7.39 55.98 33.49
N GLU A 792 -6.49 55.83 34.46
CA GLU A 792 -5.35 56.72 34.68
C GLU A 792 -4.36 56.66 33.51
N GLY A 793 -4.04 55.46 33.02
CA GLY A 793 -3.17 55.26 31.87
C GLY A 793 -3.76 55.88 30.60
N ARG A 794 -5.06 55.70 30.32
CA ARG A 794 -5.74 56.36 29.19
C ARG A 794 -5.64 57.88 29.25
N ARG A 795 -5.69 58.48 30.46
CA ARG A 795 -5.44 59.92 30.65
C ARG A 795 -3.98 60.30 30.41
N ALA A 796 -3.04 59.48 30.87
CA ALA A 796 -1.62 59.68 30.61
C ALA A 796 -1.28 59.57 29.11
N VAL A 797 -1.92 58.65 28.39
CA VAL A 797 -1.84 58.53 26.92
C VAL A 797 -2.37 59.79 26.24
N ALA A 798 -3.59 60.22 26.58
CA ALA A 798 -4.20 61.42 25.99
C ALA A 798 -3.40 62.71 26.27
N ALA A 799 -2.65 62.75 27.38
CA ALA A 799 -1.78 63.87 27.75
C ALA A 799 -0.35 63.77 27.21
N GLY A 800 0.01 62.69 26.49
CA GLY A 800 1.38 62.43 26.04
C GLY A 800 2.39 62.25 27.19
N ASN A 801 1.93 61.91 28.40
CA ASN A 801 2.75 61.88 29.60
C ASN A 801 3.37 60.50 29.85
N ARG A 802 4.48 60.23 29.14
CA ARG A 802 5.20 58.95 29.19
C ARG A 802 5.65 58.53 30.59
N ARG A 803 6.12 59.46 31.43
CA ARG A 803 6.58 59.14 32.79
C ARG A 803 5.44 58.67 33.69
N ALA A 804 4.27 59.29 33.55
CA ALA A 804 3.08 58.85 34.27
C ALA A 804 2.64 57.46 33.78
N LEU A 805 2.71 57.22 32.47
CA LEU A 805 2.34 55.95 31.86
C LEU A 805 3.23 54.77 32.32
N ALA A 806 4.54 54.97 32.42
CA ALA A 806 5.46 53.96 32.97
C ALA A 806 5.09 53.55 34.41
N GLY A 807 4.66 54.51 35.24
CA GLY A 807 4.18 54.25 36.60
C GLY A 807 2.83 53.50 36.63
N VAL A 808 1.98 53.70 35.62
CA VAL A 808 0.73 52.95 35.44
C VAL A 808 1.02 51.50 35.00
N ASN A 809 1.93 51.33 34.03
CA ASN A 809 2.34 50.02 33.51
C ASN A 809 2.88 49.11 34.63
N GLU A 810 3.73 49.66 35.50
CA GLU A 810 4.28 48.93 36.65
C GLU A 810 3.18 48.49 37.64
N ARG A 811 2.13 49.30 37.83
CA ARG A 811 1.00 48.91 38.69
C ARG A 811 0.15 47.83 38.05
N LEU A 812 -0.12 47.93 36.76
CA LEU A 812 -0.87 46.90 36.01
C LEU A 812 -0.13 45.56 36.00
N ARG A 813 1.19 45.54 35.82
CA ARG A 813 2.01 44.32 35.88
C ARG A 813 1.93 43.59 37.22
N ARG A 814 1.88 44.33 38.33
CA ARG A 814 1.76 43.74 39.68
C ARG A 814 0.41 43.08 39.95
N LEU A 815 -0.59 43.36 39.10
CA LEU A 815 -1.90 42.74 39.19
C LEU A 815 -1.99 41.45 38.35
N LEU A 816 -0.99 41.14 37.53
CA LEU A 816 -0.94 39.92 36.74
C LEU A 816 -0.42 38.71 37.54
N PRO A 817 -0.87 37.49 37.19
CA PRO A 817 -0.33 36.26 37.75
C PRO A 817 1.17 36.07 37.50
N PRO A 818 1.90 35.40 38.41
CA PRO A 818 3.30 35.05 38.20
C PRO A 818 3.48 34.28 36.88
N GLY A 819 4.30 34.80 35.97
CA GLY A 819 4.52 34.24 34.63
C GLY A 819 3.76 34.96 33.49
N ALA A 820 2.67 35.68 33.78
CA ALA A 820 1.92 36.44 32.77
C ALA A 820 2.57 37.78 32.38
N VAL A 821 3.59 38.23 33.13
CA VAL A 821 4.38 39.43 32.80
C VAL A 821 5.21 39.21 31.52
N ASP A 822 5.73 37.99 31.30
CA ASP A 822 6.47 37.63 30.08
C ASP A 822 5.53 37.58 28.86
N GLU A 823 4.25 37.30 29.07
CA GLU A 823 3.21 37.26 28.03
C GLU A 823 2.77 38.66 27.61
N ALA A 824 2.65 39.60 28.57
CA ALA A 824 2.44 41.02 28.28
C ALA A 824 3.59 41.63 27.45
N GLU A 825 4.83 41.22 27.72
CA GLU A 825 6.00 41.65 26.95
C GLU A 825 6.06 41.02 25.54
N ARG A 826 5.50 39.82 25.35
CA ARG A 826 5.33 39.21 24.02
C ARG A 826 4.20 39.86 23.22
N LEU A 827 3.05 40.14 23.84
CA LEU A 827 1.93 40.85 23.22
C LEU A 827 2.34 42.27 22.76
N SER A 828 3.22 42.92 23.52
CA SER A 828 3.83 44.21 23.10
C SER A 828 4.76 44.13 21.89
N GLY A 829 5.11 42.93 21.41
CA GLY A 829 5.88 42.70 20.18
C GLY A 829 5.05 42.15 19.01
N GLY A 830 3.75 41.91 19.20
CA GLY A 830 2.83 41.35 18.20
C GLY A 830 1.70 42.30 17.79
N ILE A 831 1.90 43.62 17.94
CA ILE A 831 0.88 44.61 17.59
C ILE A 831 0.94 44.88 16.08
N ASN A 832 -0.05 44.36 15.36
CA ASN A 832 -0.61 44.97 14.14
C ASN A 832 -1.96 45.59 14.48
#